data_AF-A0A0G2DTE9-F1
#
_entry.id   AF-A0A0G2DTE9-F1
#
_cell.length_a   1.000
_cell.length_b   1.000
_cell.length_c   1.000
_cell.angle_alpha   90.00
_cell.angle_beta   90.00
_cell.angle_gamma   90.00
#
_symmetry.space_group_name_H-M   'P 1'
#
loop_
_entity.id
_entity.type
_entity.pdbx_description
1 polymer ?
#
loop_
_entity_poly.entity_id
_entity_poly.type
_entity_poly.pdbx_seq_one_letter_code
_entity_poly.pdbx_strand_id
1 'polypeptide(L)'
;MTAPSPPPHEKAVEKTSSPDVRDRKPSLEAVGVAENADQLHRRLSNRQIQWIAIGGSIGTALFVSIGYGLIEGGPGSLFIAFTLYSCMLGLVNSCLAEMAVFFPVTGSWMRMASKWVDEALGFTAGWNFYLYEAILIPFEISALNLVLAYWSDNIPLAAVIVACIVLYAIINLFAVRWYGEAEFWLSSGKLILIFMMFAFTFITMVGGNPQRDAYGFRYWRTPGSFAEYVTTGTLGRFEGFLGAFYQAAFTIVGPEYIGMVSGEAVYPRKTIKQAFKTVYWRFGCFFILGALCVGIVLPYNDPKINDLLGEGATGDAGASPYVIAMQNMGITILPDITNALLVTSIFSAGNSYVYAATRSLYALALDGHAPKFLRKVNRQGIPIWSFAVTMVFPFLSFLSLGSSASEGLKWLANLTQAAQMINYIIMCTVYLYFYRALKAQGYDRNSLPYKGWYQPYTAYFGLLFMIFTVTTYGYTVFLPGWWNTGTFFTYYAMIFVCIVLYGGYKLIKRTKVVQPHEADLVWERPMIDAMAVTEQLGLSPEQLQFFEENGYLLIPDAIPQETVAELLDESHRMLKEFPIDQHPMTKFSTGQGEKEHVGDDYFLESGDKIRFFFEEDAFNASGELTKPKDRAINKIGHYLHQLSPPFRAMSLSARNAAIARSLGFRDPRVLQSMVICKQPEIGGAVPPHQDSPFLYTDPPSAVGFWYALEDCTASNGCLSFAPGSHRTSPVRQRFVRLREAAKGAGGTGFVQNAGEAFPPAIREMREKGAVGLGDDTGIESEVEYKMGEVKAGTLVLIHGNVLHKSEKNLSEKSRFIYTFHCIEGENEYDRLNWLQPPEEGFSKLPGSA
;
A
#
# COMPACT_ATOMS: atom_id res chain seq x y z
N MET A 1 -8.41 25.71 75.26
CA MET A 1 -8.09 24.72 74.21
C MET A 1 -7.58 25.50 73.02
N THR A 2 -6.34 25.23 72.63
CA THR A 2 -5.46 26.05 71.80
C THR A 2 -5.93 26.16 70.35
N ALA A 3 -5.98 27.40 69.84
CA ALA A 3 -6.38 27.74 68.47
C ALA A 3 -5.28 27.40 67.44
N PRO A 4 -5.62 27.05 66.18
CA PRO A 4 -4.66 26.61 65.19
C PRO A 4 -4.01 27.77 64.42
N SER A 5 -2.73 27.61 64.10
CA SER A 5 -1.85 28.51 63.37
C SER A 5 -2.13 28.55 61.85
N PRO A 6 -1.80 29.65 61.14
CA PRO A 6 -2.06 29.84 59.72
C PRO A 6 -1.01 29.16 58.81
N PRO A 7 -1.30 28.96 57.49
CA PRO A 7 -0.45 28.18 56.59
C PRO A 7 0.76 28.99 56.07
N PRO A 8 1.90 28.35 55.76
CA PRO A 8 3.06 29.05 55.18
C PRO A 8 3.05 29.03 53.64
N HIS A 9 3.16 30.24 53.10
CA HIS A 9 3.83 30.69 51.87
C HIS A 9 4.05 29.76 50.68
N GLU A 10 3.38 30.15 49.59
CA GLU A 10 3.61 29.84 48.18
C GLU A 10 5.07 30.13 47.76
N LYS A 11 5.77 29.12 47.21
CA LYS A 11 7.04 29.31 46.49
C LYS A 11 6.77 29.31 44.99
N ALA A 12 7.21 30.38 44.34
CA ALA A 12 7.13 30.60 42.90
C ALA A 12 7.72 29.43 42.09
N VAL A 13 6.93 28.91 41.14
CA VAL A 13 7.38 27.96 40.12
C VAL A 13 8.12 28.74 39.04
N GLU A 14 9.42 28.52 38.97
CA GLU A 14 10.30 29.00 37.91
C GLU A 14 9.87 28.34 36.58
N LYS A 15 9.43 29.15 35.61
CA LYS A 15 9.14 28.70 34.24
C LYS A 15 10.45 28.27 33.58
N THR A 16 10.74 26.97 33.55
CA THR A 16 11.72 26.41 32.62
C THR A 16 11.18 26.57 31.20
N SER A 17 11.83 27.42 30.42
CA SER A 17 11.61 27.56 28.98
C SER A 17 11.79 26.20 28.30
N SER A 18 10.71 25.68 27.72
CA SER A 18 10.72 24.52 26.83
C SER A 18 11.69 24.77 25.66
N PRO A 19 12.62 23.86 25.34
CA PRO A 19 13.53 24.04 24.22
C PRO A 19 12.79 24.03 22.88
N ASP A 20 13.33 24.80 21.94
CA ASP A 20 12.78 25.09 20.60
C ASP A 20 12.53 23.80 19.79
N VAL A 21 11.33 23.68 19.23
CA VAL A 21 10.83 22.50 18.49
C VAL A 21 11.46 22.39 17.08
N ARG A 22 12.27 23.38 16.67
CA ARG A 22 12.77 23.55 15.31
C ARG A 22 13.90 22.59 14.88
N ASP A 23 14.58 21.91 15.81
CA ASP A 23 15.83 21.20 15.49
C ASP A 23 15.87 19.70 15.80
N ARG A 24 14.74 19.05 16.10
CA ARG A 24 14.72 17.58 16.13
C ARG A 24 14.68 17.03 14.71
N LYS A 25 15.85 16.90 14.08
CA LYS A 25 16.08 15.78 13.16
C LYS A 25 15.63 14.51 13.91
N PRO A 26 14.82 13.62 13.31
CA PRO A 26 14.41 12.40 14.00
C PRO A 26 15.69 11.67 14.41
N SER A 27 15.92 11.55 15.73
CA SER A 27 17.03 10.76 16.23
C SER A 27 16.75 9.29 15.89
N LEU A 28 17.80 8.58 15.49
CA LEU A 28 17.75 7.14 15.18
C LEU A 28 17.18 6.29 16.33
N GLU A 29 17.18 6.82 17.56
CA GLU A 29 16.61 6.18 18.76
C GLU A 29 15.07 6.19 18.81
N ALA A 30 14.40 7.13 18.13
CA ALA A 30 12.93 7.23 18.15
C ALA A 30 12.22 6.14 17.30
N VAL A 31 12.99 5.30 16.61
CA VAL A 31 12.51 4.24 15.70
C VAL A 31 11.96 3.02 16.47
N GLY A 32 12.26 2.88 17.76
CA GLY A 32 12.05 1.63 18.51
C GLY A 32 10.70 1.42 19.24
N VAL A 33 9.75 2.37 19.25
CA VAL A 33 8.53 2.23 20.10
C VAL A 33 7.27 2.80 19.46
N ALA A 34 6.90 2.34 18.26
CA ALA A 34 5.60 2.70 17.67
C ALA A 34 4.72 1.46 17.45
N GLU A 35 3.92 1.12 18.46
CA GLU A 35 2.82 0.17 18.30
C GLU A 35 1.76 0.75 17.34
N ASN A 36 1.23 -0.09 16.43
CA ASN A 36 0.17 0.30 15.49
C ASN A 36 -1.08 0.77 16.26
N ALA A 37 -1.37 2.07 16.22
CA ALA A 37 -2.47 2.68 16.96
C ALA A 37 -3.87 2.23 16.51
N ASP A 38 -4.01 1.69 15.30
CA ASP A 38 -5.32 1.33 14.70
C ASP A 38 -5.62 -0.17 14.64
N GLN A 39 -4.73 -1.04 15.16
CA GLN A 39 -4.82 -2.51 15.11
C GLN A 39 -5.00 -3.10 13.68
N LEU A 40 -4.98 -2.27 12.63
CA LEU A 40 -5.12 -2.67 11.24
C LEU A 40 -3.73 -2.90 10.65
N HIS A 41 -3.61 -3.95 9.82
CA HIS A 41 -2.34 -4.27 9.20
C HIS A 41 -2.10 -3.42 7.95
N ARG A 42 -0.98 -2.68 7.92
CA ARG A 42 -0.51 -1.93 6.74
C ARG A 42 0.02 -2.85 5.65
N ARG A 43 -0.88 -3.41 4.83
CA ARG A 43 -0.57 -4.45 3.82
C ARG A 43 -0.92 -4.05 2.39
N LEU A 44 -1.57 -2.90 2.17
CA LEU A 44 -2.01 -2.53 0.83
C LEU A 44 -0.83 -2.01 -0.01
N SER A 45 -0.51 -2.77 -1.05
CA SER A 45 0.48 -2.39 -2.06
C SER A 45 -0.01 -1.20 -2.88
N ASN A 46 0.93 -0.49 -3.55
CA ASN A 46 0.57 0.59 -4.47
C ASN A 46 -0.43 0.14 -5.54
N ARG A 47 -0.21 -1.04 -6.12
CA ARG A 47 -1.14 -1.64 -7.09
C ARG A 47 -2.55 -1.71 -6.52
N GLN A 48 -2.73 -2.35 -5.37
CA GLN A 48 -4.05 -2.52 -4.75
C GLN A 48 -4.72 -1.18 -4.42
N ILE A 49 -3.97 -0.19 -3.95
CA ILE A 49 -4.52 1.15 -3.66
C ILE A 49 -4.98 1.87 -4.94
N GLN A 50 -4.21 1.79 -6.03
CA GLN A 50 -4.64 2.36 -7.31
C GLN A 50 -5.95 1.73 -7.78
N TRP A 51 -6.07 0.40 -7.68
CA TRP A 51 -7.27 -0.32 -8.09
C TRP A 51 -8.47 -0.05 -7.21
N ILE A 52 -8.31 0.00 -5.87
CA ILE A 52 -9.37 0.43 -4.95
C ILE A 52 -9.84 1.84 -5.32
N ALA A 53 -8.90 2.74 -5.60
CA ALA A 53 -9.23 4.11 -5.96
C ALA A 53 -9.94 4.20 -7.32
N ILE A 54 -9.57 3.37 -8.30
CA ILE A 54 -10.24 3.30 -9.61
C ILE A 54 -11.63 2.70 -9.44
N GLY A 55 -11.72 1.55 -8.78
CA GLY A 55 -12.95 0.81 -8.52
C GLY A 55 -13.98 1.61 -7.72
N GLY A 56 -13.53 2.37 -6.71
CA GLY A 56 -14.39 3.26 -5.92
C GLY A 56 -14.84 4.53 -6.67
N SER A 57 -14.05 5.00 -7.65
CA SER A 57 -14.41 6.17 -8.46
C SER A 57 -15.38 5.84 -9.61
N ILE A 58 -15.35 4.61 -10.13
CA ILE A 58 -16.19 4.20 -11.26
C ILE A 58 -17.34 3.35 -10.74
N GLY A 59 -18.54 3.92 -10.76
CA GLY A 59 -19.77 3.24 -10.36
C GLY A 59 -20.85 3.27 -11.44
N THR A 60 -22.02 2.78 -11.06
CA THR A 60 -23.25 2.72 -11.86
C THR A 60 -23.64 4.05 -12.48
N ALA A 61 -23.38 5.15 -11.77
CA ALA A 61 -23.77 6.49 -12.19
C ALA A 61 -23.20 6.87 -13.57
N LEU A 62 -21.97 6.44 -13.89
CA LEU A 62 -21.30 6.78 -15.15
C LEU A 62 -21.90 6.08 -16.38
N PHE A 63 -22.49 4.89 -16.21
CA PHE A 63 -22.94 4.07 -17.34
C PHE A 63 -24.47 3.99 -17.46
N VAL A 64 -25.19 4.19 -16.35
CA VAL A 64 -26.65 4.06 -16.29
C VAL A 64 -27.26 5.43 -15.97
N SER A 65 -26.96 6.00 -14.81
CA SER A 65 -27.61 7.23 -14.34
C SER A 65 -27.23 8.47 -15.15
N ILE A 66 -26.10 8.47 -15.87
CA ILE A 66 -25.72 9.56 -16.78
C ILE A 66 -26.81 9.87 -17.83
N GLY A 67 -27.67 8.90 -18.15
CA GLY A 67 -28.84 9.08 -19.01
C GLY A 67 -29.81 10.15 -18.51
N TYR A 68 -30.00 10.30 -17.19
CA TYR A 68 -30.83 11.36 -16.62
C TYR A 68 -30.30 12.75 -16.99
N GLY A 69 -29.00 12.98 -16.82
CA GLY A 69 -28.36 14.24 -17.20
C GLY A 69 -28.38 14.49 -18.71
N LEU A 70 -28.34 13.43 -19.53
CA LEU A 70 -28.49 13.56 -20.98
C LEU A 70 -29.91 14.03 -21.36
N ILE A 71 -30.94 13.40 -20.78
CA ILE A 71 -32.35 13.75 -21.05
C ILE A 71 -32.63 15.20 -20.64
N GLU A 72 -32.23 15.58 -19.42
CA GLU A 72 -32.51 16.91 -18.87
C GLU A 72 -31.71 18.01 -19.58
N GLY A 73 -30.41 17.79 -19.82
CA GLY A 73 -29.51 18.83 -20.30
C GLY A 73 -29.22 18.83 -21.79
N GLY A 74 -29.34 17.69 -22.46
CA GLY A 74 -28.76 17.50 -23.79
C GLY A 74 -27.23 17.35 -23.76
N PRO A 75 -26.62 16.98 -24.89
CA PRO A 75 -25.22 16.54 -24.92
C PRO A 75 -24.21 17.66 -24.63
N GLY A 76 -24.52 18.90 -25.03
CA GLY A 76 -23.68 20.08 -24.76
C GLY A 76 -23.69 20.47 -23.29
N SER A 77 -24.87 20.55 -22.66
CA SER A 77 -24.99 20.79 -21.23
C SER A 77 -24.28 19.70 -20.42
N LEU A 78 -24.48 18.43 -20.78
CA LEU A 78 -23.87 17.28 -20.12
C LEU A 78 -22.33 17.38 -20.12
N PHE A 79 -21.74 17.67 -21.27
CA PHE A 79 -20.29 17.81 -21.40
C PHE A 79 -19.75 18.99 -20.58
N ILE A 80 -20.40 20.15 -20.62
CA ILE A 80 -19.99 21.33 -19.86
C ILE A 80 -20.12 21.07 -18.36
N ALA A 81 -21.23 20.47 -17.92
CA ALA A 81 -21.50 20.11 -16.54
C ALA A 81 -20.44 19.17 -15.97
N PHE A 82 -20.15 18.06 -16.64
CA PHE A 82 -19.15 17.09 -16.22
C PHE A 82 -17.74 17.69 -16.20
N THR A 83 -17.41 18.57 -17.16
CA THR A 83 -16.14 19.29 -17.20
C THR A 83 -16.00 20.27 -16.03
N LEU A 84 -17.02 21.09 -15.80
CA LEU A 84 -17.02 22.08 -14.74
C LEU A 84 -16.95 21.43 -13.36
N TYR A 85 -17.78 20.40 -13.12
CA TYR A 85 -17.80 19.70 -11.84
C TYR A 85 -16.50 18.92 -11.59
N SER A 86 -15.90 18.31 -12.62
CA SER A 86 -14.57 17.70 -12.53
C SER A 86 -13.50 18.69 -12.06
N CYS A 87 -13.51 19.92 -12.58
CA CYS A 87 -12.61 20.98 -12.12
C CYS A 87 -12.87 21.35 -10.65
N MET A 88 -14.13 21.46 -10.24
CA MET A 88 -14.51 21.76 -8.85
C MET A 88 -14.05 20.66 -7.89
N LEU A 89 -14.28 19.38 -8.22
CA LEU A 89 -13.82 18.26 -7.40
C LEU A 89 -12.28 18.16 -7.40
N GLY A 90 -11.61 18.59 -8.47
CA GLY A 90 -10.16 18.78 -8.50
C GLY A 90 -9.63 19.72 -7.41
N LEU A 91 -10.41 20.73 -7.00
CA LEU A 91 -10.07 21.63 -5.88
C LEU A 91 -10.14 20.90 -4.54
N VAL A 92 -11.19 20.10 -4.32
CA VAL A 92 -11.36 19.27 -3.12
C VAL A 92 -10.25 18.22 -3.04
N ASN A 93 -9.94 17.57 -4.16
CA ASN A 93 -8.84 16.61 -4.28
C ASN A 93 -7.50 17.23 -3.88
N SER A 94 -7.21 18.46 -4.31
CA SER A 94 -5.98 19.19 -3.94
C SER A 94 -5.88 19.40 -2.41
N CYS A 95 -7.00 19.72 -1.77
CA CYS A 95 -7.07 19.91 -0.31
C CYS A 95 -6.82 18.59 0.42
N LEU A 96 -7.54 17.54 0.02
CA LEU A 96 -7.42 16.23 0.67
C LEU A 96 -6.04 15.61 0.44
N ALA A 97 -5.47 15.74 -0.77
CA ALA A 97 -4.15 15.20 -1.09
C ALA A 97 -3.07 15.77 -0.17
N GLU A 98 -3.08 17.07 0.09
CA GLU A 98 -2.08 17.69 0.96
C GLU A 98 -2.19 17.22 2.41
N MET A 99 -3.42 17.09 2.94
CA MET A 99 -3.64 16.57 4.31
C MET A 99 -3.30 15.08 4.43
N ALA A 100 -3.82 14.24 3.52
CA ALA A 100 -3.68 12.79 3.58
C ALA A 100 -2.26 12.32 3.24
N VAL A 101 -1.50 13.04 2.41
CA VAL A 101 -0.08 12.74 2.17
C VAL A 101 0.79 13.24 3.32
N PHE A 102 0.46 14.39 3.92
CA PHE A 102 1.18 14.87 5.11
C PHE A 102 1.00 13.90 6.29
N PHE A 103 -0.24 13.43 6.48
CA PHE A 103 -0.67 12.66 7.63
C PHE A 103 -1.53 11.45 7.21
N PRO A 104 -0.92 10.40 6.63
CA PRO A 104 -1.63 9.21 6.18
C PRO A 104 -2.09 8.37 7.37
N VAL A 105 -3.37 8.49 7.70
CA VAL A 105 -4.02 7.73 8.79
C VAL A 105 -5.36 7.17 8.34
N THR A 106 -5.71 6.02 8.88
CA THR A 106 -6.99 5.35 8.63
C THR A 106 -8.15 6.29 8.95
N GLY A 107 -9.14 6.39 8.07
CA GLY A 107 -10.28 7.31 8.22
C GLY A 107 -9.96 8.79 7.91
N SER A 108 -8.69 9.14 7.68
CA SER A 108 -8.22 10.40 7.09
C SER A 108 -8.96 11.66 7.58
N TRP A 109 -9.65 12.40 6.70
CA TRP A 109 -10.25 13.70 7.00
C TRP A 109 -11.29 13.65 8.13
N MET A 110 -11.94 12.49 8.37
CA MET A 110 -12.89 12.33 9.46
C MET A 110 -12.21 12.47 10.83
N ARG A 111 -11.06 11.80 11.01
CA ARG A 111 -10.30 11.85 12.26
C ARG A 111 -9.55 13.17 12.38
N MET A 112 -9.03 13.68 11.26
CA MET A 112 -8.40 15.00 11.18
C MET A 112 -9.38 16.12 11.57
N ALA A 113 -10.67 16.00 11.23
CA ALA A 113 -11.68 16.96 11.66
C ALA A 113 -11.78 17.06 13.19
N SER A 114 -11.74 15.93 13.90
CA SER A 114 -11.72 15.90 15.37
C SER A 114 -10.48 16.58 15.95
N LYS A 115 -9.31 16.35 15.33
CA LYS A 115 -8.01 16.80 15.84
C LYS A 115 -7.67 18.24 15.50
N TRP A 116 -8.08 18.73 14.34
CA TRP A 116 -7.68 20.04 13.81
C TRP A 116 -8.80 21.08 13.83
N VAL A 117 -10.07 20.66 13.96
CA VAL A 117 -11.21 21.56 13.92
C VAL A 117 -12.03 21.51 15.20
N ASP A 118 -12.75 20.42 15.44
CA ASP A 118 -13.65 20.23 16.59
C ASP A 118 -14.06 18.75 16.61
N GLU A 119 -14.04 18.12 17.79
CA GLU A 119 -14.52 16.75 17.98
C GLU A 119 -15.98 16.56 17.48
N ALA A 120 -16.85 17.56 17.65
CA ALA A 120 -18.21 17.52 17.12
C ALA A 120 -18.26 17.50 15.58
N LEU A 121 -17.30 18.16 14.91
CA LEU A 121 -17.21 18.11 13.46
C LEU A 121 -16.74 16.73 13.01
N GLY A 122 -15.77 16.12 13.70
CA GLY A 122 -15.32 14.77 13.40
C GLY A 122 -16.41 13.71 13.62
N PHE A 123 -17.22 13.84 14.68
CA PHE A 123 -18.41 13.01 14.89
C PHE A 123 -19.39 13.13 13.71
N THR A 124 -19.71 14.37 13.32
CA THR A 124 -20.65 14.66 12.22
C THR A 124 -20.12 14.14 10.88
N ALA A 125 -18.85 14.39 10.58
CA ALA A 125 -18.17 13.95 9.36
C ALA A 125 -18.21 12.43 9.23
N GLY A 126 -17.85 11.71 10.29
CA GLY A 126 -17.81 10.26 10.24
C GLY A 126 -19.20 9.64 10.11
N TRP A 127 -20.22 10.14 10.81
CA TRP A 127 -21.59 9.61 10.67
C TRP A 127 -22.21 9.97 9.31
N ASN A 128 -21.97 11.17 8.79
CA ASN A 128 -22.39 11.55 7.44
C ASN A 128 -21.76 10.66 6.37
N PHE A 129 -20.45 10.39 6.48
CA PHE A 129 -19.75 9.51 5.56
C PHE A 129 -20.19 8.04 5.71
N TYR A 130 -20.41 7.55 6.94
CA TYR A 130 -20.94 6.20 7.15
C TYR A 130 -22.32 6.01 6.52
N LEU A 131 -23.25 6.95 6.75
CA LEU A 131 -24.59 6.89 6.18
C LEU A 131 -24.56 7.01 4.65
N TYR A 132 -23.69 7.87 4.11
CA TYR A 132 -23.45 7.96 2.67
C TYR A 132 -23.09 6.60 2.07
N GLU A 133 -22.06 5.94 2.59
CA GLU A 133 -21.61 4.62 2.11
C GLU A 133 -22.68 3.54 2.31
N ALA A 134 -23.31 3.50 3.49
CA ALA A 134 -24.29 2.48 3.83
C ALA A 134 -25.57 2.56 2.98
N ILE A 135 -26.02 3.77 2.63
CA ILE A 135 -27.21 4.00 1.78
C ILE A 135 -26.90 3.76 0.29
N LEU A 136 -25.65 3.88 -0.15
CA LEU A 136 -25.27 3.53 -1.51
C LEU A 136 -25.37 2.02 -1.80
N ILE A 137 -25.21 1.16 -0.79
CA ILE A 137 -25.35 -0.30 -0.98
C ILE A 137 -26.72 -0.69 -1.52
N PRO A 138 -27.86 -0.30 -0.91
CA PRO A 138 -29.16 -0.63 -1.45
C PRO A 138 -29.49 0.05 -2.78
N PHE A 139 -28.89 1.22 -3.06
CA PHE A 139 -28.95 1.87 -4.37
C PHE A 139 -28.30 0.98 -5.45
N GLU A 140 -27.12 0.43 -5.20
CA GLU A 140 -26.42 -0.43 -6.16
C GLU A 140 -27.16 -1.74 -6.44
N ILE A 141 -27.69 -2.39 -5.41
CA ILE A 141 -28.52 -3.60 -5.58
C ILE A 141 -29.74 -3.28 -6.46
N SER A 142 -30.37 -2.12 -6.25
CA SER A 142 -31.52 -1.70 -7.03
C SER A 142 -31.16 -1.38 -8.49
N ALA A 143 -30.00 -0.77 -8.73
CA ALA A 143 -29.50 -0.56 -10.09
C ALA A 143 -29.12 -1.88 -10.80
N LEU A 144 -28.60 -2.86 -10.05
CA LEU A 144 -28.30 -4.19 -10.58
C LEU A 144 -29.55 -4.87 -11.13
N ASN A 145 -30.64 -4.78 -10.38
CA ASN A 145 -31.93 -5.32 -10.80
C ASN A 145 -32.41 -4.70 -12.12
N LEU A 146 -32.24 -3.38 -12.25
CA LEU A 146 -32.61 -2.66 -13.45
C LEU A 146 -31.82 -3.20 -14.67
N VAL A 147 -30.51 -3.42 -14.53
CA VAL A 147 -29.69 -3.99 -15.61
C VAL A 147 -30.05 -5.45 -15.90
N LEU A 148 -30.39 -6.26 -14.90
CA LEU A 148 -30.77 -7.67 -15.10
C LEU A 148 -32.09 -7.84 -15.84
N ALA A 149 -33.03 -6.89 -15.68
CA ALA A 149 -34.30 -6.87 -16.42
C ALA A 149 -34.11 -6.78 -17.94
N TYR A 150 -32.92 -6.39 -18.42
CA TYR A 150 -32.58 -6.48 -19.84
C TYR A 150 -32.77 -7.89 -20.44
N TRP A 151 -32.42 -8.95 -19.69
CA TRP A 151 -32.52 -10.33 -20.20
C TRP A 151 -33.88 -10.96 -19.96
N SER A 152 -34.52 -10.66 -18.82
CA SER A 152 -35.86 -11.17 -18.52
C SER A 152 -36.51 -10.43 -17.37
N ASP A 153 -37.77 -10.05 -17.56
CA ASP A 153 -38.63 -9.51 -16.51
C ASP A 153 -39.11 -10.59 -15.50
N ASN A 154 -38.86 -11.87 -15.79
CA ASN A 154 -39.26 -12.98 -14.93
C ASN A 154 -38.25 -13.27 -13.79
N ILE A 155 -37.16 -12.50 -13.68
CA ILE A 155 -36.17 -12.68 -12.62
C ILE A 155 -36.78 -12.16 -11.29
N PRO A 156 -36.96 -13.01 -10.27
CA PRO A 156 -37.57 -12.56 -9.02
C PRO A 156 -36.67 -11.53 -8.32
N LEU A 157 -37.14 -10.28 -8.21
CA LEU A 157 -36.39 -9.17 -7.62
C LEU A 157 -35.87 -9.49 -6.21
N ALA A 158 -36.71 -10.12 -5.39
CA ALA A 158 -36.34 -10.55 -4.04
C ALA A 158 -35.18 -11.56 -4.03
N ALA A 159 -35.09 -12.44 -5.03
CA ALA A 159 -34.02 -13.42 -5.12
C ALA A 159 -32.68 -12.75 -5.43
N VAL A 160 -32.66 -11.74 -6.31
CA VAL A 160 -31.45 -10.97 -6.61
C VAL A 160 -30.97 -10.20 -5.38
N ILE A 161 -31.89 -9.53 -4.67
CA ILE A 161 -31.55 -8.81 -3.43
C ILE A 161 -30.90 -9.77 -2.41
N VAL A 162 -31.54 -10.92 -2.14
CA VAL A 162 -30.99 -11.93 -1.21
C VAL A 162 -29.62 -12.45 -1.69
N ALA A 163 -29.48 -12.73 -2.98
CA ALA A 163 -28.21 -13.18 -3.55
C ALA A 163 -27.09 -12.14 -3.35
N CYS A 164 -27.35 -10.86 -3.62
CA CYS A 164 -26.38 -9.79 -3.38
C CYS A 164 -25.98 -9.68 -1.92
N ILE A 165 -26.95 -9.71 -0.99
CA ILE A 165 -26.69 -9.65 0.45
C ILE A 165 -25.79 -10.81 0.90
N VAL A 166 -26.11 -12.03 0.46
CA VAL A 166 -25.33 -13.23 0.79
C VAL A 166 -23.93 -13.14 0.20
N LEU A 167 -23.79 -12.74 -1.07
CA LEU A 167 -22.49 -12.64 -1.72
C LEU A 167 -21.61 -11.54 -1.11
N TYR A 168 -22.17 -10.36 -0.81
CA TYR A 168 -21.46 -9.31 -0.08
C TYR A 168 -20.99 -9.79 1.28
N ALA A 169 -21.82 -10.57 1.99
CA ALA A 169 -21.42 -11.14 3.26
C ALA A 169 -20.28 -12.16 3.12
N ILE A 170 -20.35 -13.06 2.14
CA ILE A 170 -19.32 -14.06 1.89
C ILE A 170 -17.98 -13.39 1.55
N ILE A 171 -17.99 -12.41 0.64
CA ILE A 171 -16.78 -11.71 0.20
C ILE A 171 -16.16 -10.94 1.37
N ASN A 172 -16.95 -10.20 2.14
CA ASN A 172 -16.44 -9.37 3.24
C ASN A 172 -16.12 -10.14 4.53
N LEU A 173 -16.58 -11.39 4.69
CA LEU A 173 -16.23 -12.24 5.84
C LEU A 173 -15.09 -13.21 5.56
N PHE A 174 -15.05 -13.83 4.38
CA PHE A 174 -14.11 -14.91 4.07
C PHE A 174 -12.99 -14.52 3.11
N ALA A 175 -13.21 -13.50 2.26
CA ALA A 175 -12.26 -13.12 1.22
C ALA A 175 -11.42 -11.88 1.59
N VAL A 176 -11.41 -11.38 2.84
CA VAL A 176 -10.73 -10.10 3.17
C VAL A 176 -9.22 -10.13 2.94
N ARG A 177 -8.56 -11.28 3.12
CA ARG A 177 -7.14 -11.44 2.76
C ARG A 177 -6.89 -11.31 1.24
N TRP A 178 -7.95 -11.48 0.46
CA TRP A 178 -8.01 -11.38 -1.00
C TRP A 178 -8.80 -10.15 -1.48
N TYR A 179 -9.33 -9.29 -0.61
CA TYR A 179 -10.19 -8.17 -1.05
C TYR A 179 -9.46 -7.26 -2.04
N GLY A 180 -8.19 -6.95 -1.78
CA GLY A 180 -7.35 -6.19 -2.72
C GLY A 180 -7.15 -6.88 -4.07
N GLU A 181 -7.18 -8.21 -4.12
CA GLU A 181 -7.09 -9.00 -5.36
C GLU A 181 -8.47 -9.18 -6.03
N ALA A 182 -9.55 -9.33 -5.25
CA ALA A 182 -10.91 -9.36 -5.75
C ALA A 182 -11.27 -8.03 -6.41
N GLU A 183 -10.93 -6.91 -5.76
CA GLU A 183 -11.16 -5.58 -6.30
C GLU A 183 -10.26 -5.29 -7.50
N PHE A 184 -9.06 -5.89 -7.57
CA PHE A 184 -8.23 -5.85 -8.78
C PHE A 184 -8.98 -6.46 -9.99
N TRP A 185 -9.51 -7.68 -9.85
CA TRP A 185 -10.23 -8.34 -10.94
C TRP A 185 -11.53 -7.63 -11.30
N LEU A 186 -12.31 -7.23 -10.29
CA LEU A 186 -13.58 -6.53 -10.50
C LEU A 186 -13.38 -5.14 -11.12
N SER A 187 -12.39 -4.37 -10.66
CA SER A 187 -12.07 -3.05 -11.22
C SER A 187 -11.45 -3.15 -12.62
N SER A 188 -10.75 -4.24 -12.94
CA SER A 188 -10.26 -4.49 -14.30
C SER A 188 -11.41 -4.61 -15.28
N GLY A 189 -12.51 -5.28 -14.91
CA GLY A 189 -13.73 -5.35 -15.72
C GLY A 189 -14.33 -3.97 -16.02
N LYS A 190 -14.33 -3.05 -15.03
CA LYS A 190 -14.81 -1.67 -15.20
C LYS A 190 -13.97 -0.88 -16.22
N LEU A 191 -12.65 -1.06 -16.18
CA LEU A 191 -11.76 -0.44 -17.17
C LEU A 191 -11.97 -1.01 -18.58
N ILE A 192 -12.15 -2.33 -18.69
CA ILE A 192 -12.49 -2.94 -19.99
C ILE A 192 -13.79 -2.35 -20.52
N LEU A 193 -14.82 -2.24 -19.67
CA LEU A 193 -16.11 -1.66 -20.03
C LEU A 193 -15.96 -0.21 -20.53
N ILE A 194 -15.24 0.66 -19.81
CA ILE A 194 -15.14 2.07 -20.21
C ILE A 194 -14.38 2.25 -21.53
N PHE A 195 -13.25 1.54 -21.71
CA PHE A 195 -12.50 1.61 -22.97
C PHE A 195 -13.27 0.97 -24.13
N MET A 196 -14.06 -0.08 -23.86
CA MET A 196 -14.98 -0.66 -24.83
C MET A 196 -16.05 0.37 -25.26
N MET A 197 -16.61 1.15 -24.33
CA MET A 197 -17.59 2.20 -24.66
C MET A 197 -16.96 3.35 -25.48
N PHE A 198 -15.72 3.73 -25.19
CA PHE A 198 -15.00 4.74 -25.98
C PHE A 198 -14.71 4.25 -27.40
N ALA A 199 -14.19 3.02 -27.53
CA ALA A 199 -13.94 2.40 -28.81
C ALA A 199 -15.24 2.23 -29.61
N PHE A 200 -16.31 1.75 -28.96
CA PHE A 200 -17.64 1.64 -29.54
C PHE A 200 -18.09 2.98 -30.10
N THR A 201 -18.09 4.03 -29.28
CA THR A 201 -18.52 5.38 -29.70
C THR A 201 -17.74 5.86 -30.90
N PHE A 202 -16.40 5.74 -30.88
CA PHE A 202 -15.56 6.20 -32.00
C PHE A 202 -15.85 5.42 -33.28
N ILE A 203 -15.88 4.09 -33.22
CA ILE A 203 -16.09 3.21 -34.38
C ILE A 203 -17.47 3.46 -35.00
N THR A 204 -18.52 3.53 -34.18
CA THR A 204 -19.88 3.75 -34.68
C THR A 204 -20.06 5.16 -35.22
N MET A 205 -19.46 6.17 -34.57
CA MET A 205 -19.50 7.57 -35.00
C MET A 205 -18.92 7.77 -36.41
N VAL A 206 -17.85 7.05 -36.77
CA VAL A 206 -17.22 7.14 -38.10
C VAL A 206 -17.85 6.22 -39.16
N GLY A 207 -18.98 5.57 -38.86
CA GLY A 207 -19.73 4.74 -39.81
C GLY A 207 -19.43 3.24 -39.73
N GLY A 208 -18.64 2.79 -38.75
CA GLY A 208 -18.39 1.38 -38.45
C GLY A 208 -19.55 0.68 -37.74
N ASN A 209 -20.80 1.00 -38.07
CA ASN A 209 -22.02 0.42 -37.52
C ASN A 209 -22.81 -0.34 -38.60
N PRO A 210 -23.75 -1.24 -38.24
CA PRO A 210 -24.52 -2.04 -39.21
C PRO A 210 -25.30 -1.20 -40.23
N GLN A 211 -25.69 0.01 -39.86
CA GLN A 211 -26.41 0.95 -40.73
C GLN A 211 -25.48 1.69 -41.71
N ARG A 212 -24.15 1.51 -41.58
CA ARG A 212 -23.10 2.21 -42.35
C ARG A 212 -23.23 3.73 -42.32
N ASP A 213 -23.76 4.25 -41.22
CA ASP A 213 -24.09 5.66 -41.09
C ASP A 213 -23.04 6.40 -40.26
N ALA A 214 -22.28 7.30 -40.88
CA ALA A 214 -21.31 8.13 -40.18
C ALA A 214 -22.01 9.33 -39.52
N TYR A 215 -22.60 9.12 -38.34
CA TYR A 215 -23.41 10.13 -37.68
C TYR A 215 -22.59 11.25 -37.01
N GLY A 216 -21.29 11.04 -36.71
CA GLY A 216 -20.47 12.12 -36.16
C GLY A 216 -21.07 12.77 -34.91
N PHE A 217 -21.09 14.10 -34.89
CA PHE A 217 -21.77 14.90 -33.85
C PHE A 217 -23.22 15.27 -34.23
N ARG A 218 -23.94 14.42 -34.98
CA ARG A 218 -25.30 14.71 -35.46
C ARG A 218 -26.24 15.11 -34.32
N TYR A 219 -26.22 14.37 -33.20
CA TYR A 219 -27.12 14.64 -32.08
C TYR A 219 -26.86 15.95 -31.34
N TRP A 220 -25.65 16.52 -31.48
CA TRP A 220 -25.33 17.86 -30.99
C TRP A 220 -25.94 18.97 -31.85
N ARG A 221 -26.32 18.66 -33.10
CA ARG A 221 -26.98 19.60 -34.02
C ARG A 221 -28.49 19.37 -34.09
N THR A 222 -28.91 18.11 -34.07
CA THR A 222 -30.31 17.70 -34.20
C THR A 222 -30.54 16.46 -33.33
N PRO A 223 -31.36 16.54 -32.25
CA PRO A 223 -32.29 17.62 -31.90
C PRO A 223 -31.64 18.93 -31.41
N GLY A 224 -30.39 18.89 -30.95
CA GLY A 224 -29.65 20.09 -30.50
C GLY A 224 -28.67 19.79 -29.38
N SER A 225 -27.82 20.77 -29.04
CA SER A 225 -26.83 20.60 -27.97
C SER A 225 -27.40 20.81 -26.57
N PHE A 226 -28.46 21.61 -26.44
CA PHE A 226 -29.00 22.05 -25.16
C PHE A 226 -30.50 21.72 -25.12
N ALA A 227 -30.86 20.74 -24.30
CA ALA A 227 -32.24 20.38 -24.04
C ALA A 227 -32.91 21.42 -23.13
N GLU A 228 -34.22 21.54 -23.23
CA GLU A 228 -35.04 22.38 -22.36
C GLU A 228 -35.62 21.53 -21.23
N TYR A 229 -35.44 21.96 -19.99
CA TYR A 229 -35.91 21.27 -18.78
C TYR A 229 -36.72 22.23 -17.92
N VAL A 230 -37.84 21.76 -17.34
CA VAL A 230 -38.79 22.54 -16.52
C VAL A 230 -39.53 23.65 -17.29
N THR A 231 -38.82 24.63 -17.83
CA THR A 231 -39.39 25.70 -18.67
C THR A 231 -38.92 25.59 -20.12
N THR A 232 -39.41 26.47 -20.99
CA THR A 232 -39.03 26.53 -22.41
C THR A 232 -38.11 27.71 -22.71
N GLY A 233 -37.39 27.64 -23.84
CA GLY A 233 -36.48 28.70 -24.30
C GLY A 233 -35.17 28.78 -23.49
N THR A 234 -34.63 30.00 -23.34
CA THR A 234 -33.30 30.20 -22.71
C THR A 234 -33.24 29.74 -21.26
N LEU A 235 -34.31 29.99 -20.49
CA LEU A 235 -34.38 29.57 -19.09
C LEU A 235 -34.41 28.04 -19.01
N GLY A 236 -35.23 27.38 -19.83
CA GLY A 236 -35.29 25.92 -19.91
C GLY A 236 -33.95 25.27 -20.24
N ARG A 237 -33.14 25.88 -21.11
CA ARG A 237 -31.78 25.39 -21.43
C ARG A 237 -30.81 25.56 -20.27
N PHE A 238 -30.94 26.63 -19.50
CA PHE A 238 -30.14 26.82 -18.29
C PHE A 238 -30.55 25.83 -17.19
N GLU A 239 -31.86 25.60 -17.02
CA GLU A 239 -32.39 24.57 -16.13
C GLU A 239 -31.92 23.16 -16.56
N GLY A 240 -31.86 22.89 -17.86
CA GLY A 240 -31.28 21.64 -18.39
C GLY A 240 -29.79 21.51 -18.07
N PHE A 241 -29.03 22.60 -18.16
CA PHE A 241 -27.65 22.64 -17.66
C PHE A 241 -27.55 22.33 -16.17
N LEU A 242 -28.46 22.87 -15.34
CA LEU A 242 -28.49 22.57 -13.91
C LEU A 242 -28.79 21.08 -13.64
N GLY A 243 -29.75 20.48 -14.36
CA GLY A 243 -30.02 19.04 -14.28
C GLY A 243 -28.77 18.19 -14.58
N ALA A 244 -28.10 18.48 -15.69
CA ALA A 244 -26.82 17.86 -16.04
C ALA A 244 -25.71 18.12 -15.00
N PHE A 245 -25.64 19.31 -14.41
CA PHE A 245 -24.68 19.68 -13.37
C PHE A 245 -24.88 18.88 -12.08
N TYR A 246 -26.12 18.70 -11.64
CA TYR A 246 -26.41 17.87 -10.47
C TYR A 246 -26.21 16.38 -10.77
N GLN A 247 -26.47 15.91 -11.99
CA GLN A 247 -26.09 14.56 -12.39
C GLN A 247 -24.57 14.36 -12.35
N ALA A 248 -23.79 15.34 -12.81
CA ALA A 248 -22.33 15.32 -12.70
C ALA A 248 -21.89 15.26 -11.23
N ALA A 249 -22.55 16.02 -10.36
CA ALA A 249 -22.26 16.05 -8.94
C ALA A 249 -22.52 14.71 -8.24
N PHE A 250 -23.54 13.96 -8.66
CA PHE A 250 -23.78 12.60 -8.19
C PHE A 250 -22.75 11.61 -8.76
N THR A 251 -22.36 11.77 -10.03
CA THR A 251 -21.55 10.79 -10.75
C THR A 251 -20.06 10.85 -10.38
N ILE A 252 -19.52 12.04 -10.15
CA ILE A 252 -18.07 12.25 -10.02
C ILE A 252 -17.66 12.18 -8.53
N VAL A 253 -16.92 11.12 -8.20
CA VAL A 253 -16.44 10.76 -6.84
C VAL A 253 -14.99 10.27 -6.89
N GLY A 254 -14.35 10.02 -5.74
CA GLY A 254 -13.05 9.35 -5.72
C GLY A 254 -12.06 9.75 -4.63
N PRO A 255 -11.79 11.06 -4.40
CA PRO A 255 -10.73 11.49 -3.48
C PRO A 255 -10.83 10.87 -2.06
N GLU A 256 -12.05 10.74 -1.56
CA GLU A 256 -12.41 10.16 -0.27
C GLU A 256 -11.98 8.70 -0.11
N TYR A 257 -12.10 7.87 -1.15
CA TYR A 257 -11.67 6.47 -1.08
C TYR A 257 -10.16 6.35 -0.89
N ILE A 258 -9.38 7.21 -1.56
CA ILE A 258 -7.92 7.26 -1.39
C ILE A 258 -7.57 7.72 0.03
N GLY A 259 -8.26 8.74 0.53
CA GLY A 259 -8.08 9.21 1.90
C GLY A 259 -8.34 8.09 2.91
N MET A 260 -9.46 7.38 2.78
CA MET A 260 -9.89 6.35 3.73
C MET A 260 -8.84 5.25 3.93
N VAL A 261 -8.23 4.77 2.84
CA VAL A 261 -7.22 3.70 2.86
C VAL A 261 -5.78 4.21 3.08
N SER A 262 -5.58 5.51 3.29
CA SER A 262 -4.25 6.10 3.39
C SER A 262 -3.38 5.53 4.53
N GLY A 263 -4.01 5.13 5.64
CA GLY A 263 -3.34 4.50 6.77
C GLY A 263 -2.96 3.03 6.56
N GLU A 264 -3.52 2.34 5.57
CA GLU A 264 -3.31 0.91 5.31
C GLU A 264 -2.21 0.63 4.27
N ALA A 265 -1.64 1.69 3.69
CA ALA A 265 -0.60 1.61 2.67
C ALA A 265 0.75 1.16 3.24
N VAL A 266 1.46 0.30 2.52
CA VAL A 266 2.83 -0.13 2.89
C VAL A 266 3.81 1.05 2.87
N TYR A 267 3.76 1.85 1.80
CA TYR A 267 4.55 3.09 1.63
C TYR A 267 3.63 4.30 1.55
N PRO A 268 3.10 4.79 2.69
CA PRO A 268 1.93 5.66 2.68
C PRO A 268 2.17 6.99 1.97
N ARG A 269 3.26 7.72 2.24
CA ARG A 269 3.50 9.03 1.60
C ARG A 269 3.68 8.93 0.09
N LYS A 270 4.48 7.97 -0.40
CA LYS A 270 4.76 7.79 -1.82
C LYS A 270 3.53 7.30 -2.57
N THR A 271 2.89 6.26 -2.06
CA THR A 271 1.74 5.59 -2.68
C THR A 271 0.52 6.51 -2.74
N ILE A 272 0.18 7.14 -1.61
CA ILE A 272 -0.98 8.04 -1.53
C ILE A 272 -0.77 9.30 -2.37
N LYS A 273 0.45 9.85 -2.41
CA LYS A 273 0.80 10.95 -3.31
C LYS A 273 0.58 10.58 -4.78
N GLN A 274 1.01 9.39 -5.20
CA GLN A 274 0.79 8.92 -6.55
C GLN A 274 -0.70 8.71 -6.84
N ALA A 275 -1.45 8.07 -5.93
CA ALA A 275 -2.89 7.87 -6.06
C ALA A 275 -3.63 9.19 -6.29
N PHE A 276 -3.43 10.20 -5.45
CA PHE A 276 -4.08 11.52 -5.61
C PHE A 276 -3.71 12.24 -6.91
N LYS A 277 -2.48 12.07 -7.42
CA LYS A 277 -2.10 12.66 -8.71
C LYS A 277 -2.85 12.03 -9.88
N THR A 278 -3.11 10.72 -9.82
CA THR A 278 -3.84 10.04 -10.89
C THR A 278 -5.31 10.44 -10.96
N VAL A 279 -5.91 10.94 -9.86
CA VAL A 279 -7.33 11.36 -9.82
C VAL A 279 -7.65 12.42 -10.89
N TYR A 280 -6.75 13.38 -11.11
CA TYR A 280 -6.95 14.41 -12.14
C TYR A 280 -7.09 13.82 -13.55
N TRP A 281 -6.27 12.80 -13.85
CA TRP A 281 -6.39 12.07 -15.11
C TRP A 281 -7.72 11.31 -15.19
N ARG A 282 -8.19 10.72 -14.08
CA ARG A 282 -9.47 9.99 -14.03
C ARG A 282 -10.66 10.91 -14.28
N PHE A 283 -10.65 12.13 -13.73
CA PHE A 283 -11.65 13.16 -14.02
C PHE A 283 -11.78 13.43 -15.53
N GLY A 284 -10.65 13.62 -16.22
CA GLY A 284 -10.63 13.80 -17.68
C GLY A 284 -11.04 12.54 -18.45
N CYS A 285 -10.34 11.44 -18.19
CA CYS A 285 -10.44 10.23 -18.99
C CYS A 285 -11.75 9.48 -18.80
N PHE A 286 -12.30 9.42 -17.58
CA PHE A 286 -13.49 8.60 -17.31
C PHE A 286 -14.78 9.44 -17.36
N PHE A 287 -14.78 10.60 -16.73
CA PHE A 287 -16.01 11.38 -16.55
C PHE A 287 -16.24 12.36 -17.69
N ILE A 288 -15.26 13.22 -18.03
CA ILE A 288 -15.41 14.20 -19.11
C ILE A 288 -15.56 13.50 -20.47
N LEU A 289 -14.68 12.53 -20.76
CA LEU A 289 -14.78 11.76 -21.99
C LEU A 289 -16.02 10.84 -22.01
N GLY A 290 -16.41 10.28 -20.86
CA GLY A 290 -17.66 9.53 -20.72
C GLY A 290 -18.90 10.35 -21.10
N ALA A 291 -19.03 11.56 -20.55
CA ALA A 291 -20.10 12.49 -20.89
C ALA A 291 -20.10 12.88 -22.38
N LEU A 292 -18.91 13.12 -22.96
CA LEU A 292 -18.77 13.38 -24.38
C LEU A 292 -19.26 12.19 -25.22
N CYS A 293 -18.84 10.97 -24.87
CA CYS A 293 -19.21 9.77 -25.61
C CYS A 293 -20.71 9.48 -25.54
N VAL A 294 -21.32 9.58 -24.35
CA VAL A 294 -22.78 9.44 -24.19
C VAL A 294 -23.53 10.49 -25.01
N GLY A 295 -23.09 11.74 -24.97
CA GLY A 295 -23.71 12.81 -25.77
C GLY A 295 -23.53 12.66 -27.29
N ILE A 296 -22.53 11.90 -27.74
CA ILE A 296 -22.33 11.57 -29.16
C ILE A 296 -23.22 10.41 -29.59
N VAL A 297 -23.36 9.38 -28.73
CA VAL A 297 -23.90 8.08 -29.14
C VAL A 297 -25.42 8.01 -29.15
N LEU A 298 -26.09 8.82 -28.32
CA LEU A 298 -27.54 8.81 -28.16
C LEU A 298 -28.10 10.24 -28.13
N PRO A 299 -29.19 10.54 -28.86
CA PRO A 299 -29.87 11.82 -28.73
C PRO A 299 -30.68 11.89 -27.43
N TYR A 300 -30.78 13.08 -26.82
CA TYR A 300 -31.51 13.26 -25.56
C TYR A 300 -33.03 13.03 -25.68
N ASN A 301 -33.58 13.14 -26.90
CA ASN A 301 -34.98 12.91 -27.20
C ASN A 301 -35.27 11.50 -27.75
N ASP A 302 -34.36 10.53 -27.52
CA ASP A 302 -34.59 9.15 -27.92
C ASP A 302 -35.84 8.59 -27.21
N PRO A 303 -36.80 7.98 -27.93
CA PRO A 303 -38.04 7.50 -27.32
C PRO A 303 -37.80 6.47 -26.22
N LYS A 304 -36.87 5.52 -26.42
CA LYS A 304 -36.63 4.45 -25.45
C LYS A 304 -36.07 4.98 -24.14
N ILE A 305 -35.09 5.89 -24.19
CA ILE A 305 -34.53 6.43 -22.94
C ILE A 305 -35.55 7.30 -22.21
N ASN A 306 -36.42 8.02 -22.93
CA ASN A 306 -37.48 8.82 -22.32
C ASN A 306 -38.60 7.95 -21.73
N ASP A 307 -38.97 6.84 -22.38
CA ASP A 307 -39.96 5.89 -21.84
C ASP A 307 -39.43 5.21 -20.56
N LEU A 308 -38.13 4.93 -20.51
CA LEU A 308 -37.49 4.22 -19.39
C LEU A 308 -37.07 5.12 -18.23
N LEU A 309 -36.65 6.37 -18.50
CA LEU A 309 -36.08 7.28 -17.49
C LEU A 309 -36.83 8.62 -17.34
N GLY A 310 -37.73 8.96 -18.26
CA GLY A 310 -38.47 10.23 -18.29
C GLY A 310 -39.64 10.32 -17.30
N GLU A 311 -40.42 11.40 -17.40
CA GLU A 311 -41.58 11.62 -16.53
C GLU A 311 -42.69 10.59 -16.82
N GLY A 312 -43.08 9.80 -15.81
CA GLY A 312 -44.09 8.74 -15.92
C GLY A 312 -43.55 7.34 -16.25
N ALA A 313 -42.22 7.15 -16.25
CA ALA A 313 -41.59 5.86 -16.51
C ALA A 313 -42.05 4.75 -15.56
N THR A 314 -42.35 3.58 -16.12
CA THR A 314 -42.90 2.39 -15.42
C THR A 314 -41.88 1.60 -14.60
N GLY A 315 -40.61 2.03 -14.57
CA GLY A 315 -39.60 1.49 -13.66
C GLY A 315 -39.02 0.12 -14.02
N ASP A 316 -39.45 -0.48 -15.12
CA ASP A 316 -38.97 -1.78 -15.59
C ASP A 316 -37.97 -1.62 -16.76
N ALA A 317 -36.75 -2.14 -16.54
CA ALA A 317 -35.64 -2.35 -17.50
C ALA A 317 -34.54 -1.26 -17.69
N GLY A 318 -33.29 -1.74 -17.63
CA GLY A 318 -32.02 -1.01 -17.65
C GLY A 318 -31.65 -0.37 -18.97
N ALA A 319 -31.69 0.95 -18.95
CA ALA A 319 -31.61 1.87 -20.06
C ALA A 319 -30.21 2.50 -20.22
N SER A 320 -29.12 1.73 -20.04
CA SER A 320 -27.78 2.31 -20.26
C SER A 320 -27.75 2.98 -21.64
N PRO A 321 -27.38 4.27 -21.76
CA PRO A 321 -27.43 4.97 -23.04
C PRO A 321 -26.67 4.25 -24.17
N TYR A 322 -25.60 3.55 -23.80
CA TYR A 322 -24.82 2.73 -24.72
C TYR A 322 -25.58 1.49 -25.22
N VAL A 323 -26.26 0.77 -24.31
CA VAL A 323 -27.04 -0.42 -24.68
C VAL A 323 -28.22 -0.03 -25.58
N ILE A 324 -28.89 1.07 -25.27
CA ILE A 324 -29.97 1.61 -26.11
C ILE A 324 -29.42 1.97 -27.50
N ALA A 325 -28.30 2.68 -27.56
CA ALA A 325 -27.70 3.05 -28.83
C ALA A 325 -27.31 1.82 -29.67
N MET A 326 -26.74 0.78 -29.05
CA MET A 326 -26.42 -0.48 -29.73
C MET A 326 -27.66 -1.16 -30.31
N GLN A 327 -28.76 -1.21 -29.53
CA GLN A 327 -30.03 -1.75 -29.99
C GLN A 327 -30.62 -0.93 -31.14
N ASN A 328 -30.56 0.41 -31.06
CA ASN A 328 -31.05 1.31 -32.11
C ASN A 328 -30.26 1.15 -33.42
N MET A 329 -28.98 0.78 -33.34
CA MET A 329 -28.13 0.46 -34.48
C MET A 329 -28.32 -0.97 -35.01
N GLY A 330 -29.14 -1.80 -34.38
CA GLY A 330 -29.35 -3.20 -34.75
C GLY A 330 -28.18 -4.13 -34.43
N ILE A 331 -27.34 -3.80 -33.44
CA ILE A 331 -26.24 -4.65 -33.00
C ILE A 331 -26.79 -5.73 -32.06
N THR A 332 -26.47 -7.00 -32.33
CA THR A 332 -27.07 -8.14 -31.62
C THR A 332 -26.27 -8.59 -30.40
N ILE A 333 -24.95 -8.76 -30.51
CA ILE A 333 -24.13 -9.42 -29.45
C ILE A 333 -23.54 -8.42 -28.43
N LEU A 334 -23.13 -7.24 -28.88
CA LEU A 334 -22.44 -6.27 -28.03
C LEU A 334 -23.30 -5.77 -26.84
N PRO A 335 -24.63 -5.56 -26.99
CA PRO A 335 -25.51 -5.27 -25.85
C PRO A 335 -25.39 -6.27 -24.70
N ASP A 336 -25.40 -7.57 -24.97
CA ASP A 336 -25.29 -8.63 -23.96
C ASP A 336 -23.95 -8.55 -23.21
N ILE A 337 -22.84 -8.38 -23.95
CA ILE A 337 -21.50 -8.26 -23.36
C ILE A 337 -21.43 -7.01 -22.47
N THR A 338 -21.99 -5.89 -22.94
CA THR A 338 -22.01 -4.63 -22.22
C THR A 338 -22.82 -4.75 -20.92
N ASN A 339 -24.01 -5.34 -20.98
CA ASN A 339 -24.82 -5.56 -19.80
C ASN A 339 -24.17 -6.54 -18.82
N ALA A 340 -23.52 -7.61 -19.29
CA ALA A 340 -22.80 -8.53 -18.41
C ALA A 340 -21.68 -7.82 -17.65
N LEU A 341 -20.91 -6.96 -18.33
CA LEU A 341 -19.89 -6.13 -17.68
C LEU A 341 -20.50 -5.10 -16.73
N LEU A 342 -21.66 -4.50 -17.07
CA LEU A 342 -22.39 -3.61 -16.17
C LEU A 342 -22.80 -4.32 -14.88
N VAL A 343 -23.37 -5.53 -14.95
CA VAL A 343 -23.72 -6.35 -13.78
C VAL A 343 -22.52 -6.52 -12.85
N THR A 344 -21.37 -6.89 -13.39
CA THR A 344 -20.14 -7.05 -12.58
C THR A 344 -19.64 -5.73 -11.98
N SER A 345 -19.75 -4.63 -12.72
CA SER A 345 -19.35 -3.28 -12.29
C SER A 345 -20.22 -2.78 -11.12
N ILE A 346 -21.54 -2.90 -11.26
CA ILE A 346 -22.53 -2.51 -10.25
C ILE A 346 -22.34 -3.34 -8.97
N PHE A 347 -22.22 -4.67 -9.12
CA PHE A 347 -21.98 -5.56 -7.99
C PHE A 347 -20.70 -5.20 -7.24
N SER A 348 -19.61 -4.92 -7.98
CA SER A 348 -18.33 -4.48 -7.43
C SER A 348 -18.45 -3.17 -6.65
N ALA A 349 -19.15 -2.15 -7.19
CA ALA A 349 -19.36 -0.88 -6.49
C ALA A 349 -20.04 -1.11 -5.12
N GLY A 350 -21.14 -1.89 -5.08
CA GLY A 350 -21.83 -2.19 -3.83
C GLY A 350 -20.96 -2.96 -2.83
N ASN A 351 -20.11 -3.89 -3.29
CA ASN A 351 -19.16 -4.58 -2.42
C ASN A 351 -18.13 -3.61 -1.81
N SER A 352 -17.66 -2.64 -2.60
CA SER A 352 -16.72 -1.61 -2.14
C SER A 352 -17.35 -0.67 -1.11
N TYR A 353 -18.64 -0.35 -1.24
CA TYR A 353 -19.38 0.41 -0.24
C TYR A 353 -19.57 -0.36 1.08
N VAL A 354 -19.80 -1.68 1.03
CA VAL A 354 -19.84 -2.53 2.25
C VAL A 354 -18.49 -2.49 2.98
N TYR A 355 -17.39 -2.60 2.24
CA TYR A 355 -16.03 -2.48 2.78
C TYR A 355 -15.85 -1.10 3.43
N ALA A 356 -16.07 -0.04 2.67
CA ALA A 356 -15.92 1.35 3.08
C ALA A 356 -16.74 1.69 4.33
N ALA A 357 -18.05 1.43 4.32
CA ALA A 357 -18.95 1.67 5.44
C ALA A 357 -18.49 0.95 6.71
N THR A 358 -18.06 -0.32 6.59
CA THR A 358 -17.54 -1.10 7.73
C THR A 358 -16.30 -0.45 8.34
N ARG A 359 -15.34 0.01 7.52
CA ARG A 359 -14.12 0.68 7.99
C ARG A 359 -14.41 2.04 8.59
N SER A 360 -15.31 2.81 7.98
CA SER A 360 -15.76 4.12 8.48
C SER A 360 -16.39 4.00 9.86
N LEU A 361 -17.27 3.00 10.07
CA LEU A 361 -17.89 2.75 11.38
C LEU A 361 -16.89 2.26 12.42
N TYR A 362 -15.91 1.44 12.01
CA TYR A 362 -14.80 1.06 12.89
C TYR A 362 -13.92 2.26 13.29
N ALA A 363 -13.58 3.15 12.35
CA ALA A 363 -12.82 4.37 12.63
C ALA A 363 -13.57 5.31 13.59
N LEU A 364 -14.88 5.50 13.39
CA LEU A 364 -15.75 6.20 14.34
C LEU A 364 -15.70 5.57 15.73
N ALA A 365 -15.73 4.23 15.80
CA ALA A 365 -15.66 3.53 17.07
C ALA A 365 -14.32 3.79 17.77
N LEU A 366 -13.19 3.73 17.07
CA LEU A 366 -11.84 4.01 17.61
C LEU A 366 -11.75 5.40 18.26
N ASP A 367 -12.32 6.41 17.62
CA ASP A 367 -12.31 7.79 18.13
C ASP A 367 -13.36 8.04 19.24
N GLY A 368 -14.18 7.03 19.58
CA GLY A 368 -15.20 7.15 20.63
C GLY A 368 -16.50 7.80 20.17
N HIS A 369 -16.63 8.01 18.85
CA HIS A 369 -17.82 8.54 18.20
C HIS A 369 -18.90 7.48 17.92
N ALA A 370 -18.56 6.21 18.09
CA ALA A 370 -19.49 5.08 18.06
C ALA A 370 -19.22 4.11 19.24
N PRO A 371 -20.19 3.23 19.61
CA PRO A 371 -20.06 2.32 20.74
C PRO A 371 -18.79 1.46 20.72
N LYS A 372 -18.14 1.29 21.89
CA LYS A 372 -16.85 0.59 22.02
C LYS A 372 -16.84 -0.85 21.51
N PHE A 373 -17.97 -1.56 21.55
CA PHE A 373 -18.05 -2.95 21.10
C PHE A 373 -17.79 -3.10 19.59
N LEU A 374 -18.00 -2.03 18.80
CA LEU A 374 -17.73 -1.99 17.36
C LEU A 374 -16.24 -2.04 17.03
N ARG A 375 -15.35 -1.81 18.01
CA ARG A 375 -13.88 -1.93 17.84
C ARG A 375 -13.39 -3.37 17.78
N LYS A 376 -14.25 -4.37 18.01
CA LYS A 376 -13.82 -5.77 18.06
C LYS A 376 -13.46 -6.28 16.65
N VAL A 377 -12.20 -6.60 16.45
CA VAL A 377 -11.68 -7.26 15.24
C VAL A 377 -11.58 -8.77 15.45
N ASN A 378 -11.83 -9.55 14.39
CA ASN A 378 -11.56 -11.00 14.40
C ASN A 378 -10.07 -11.29 14.14
N ARG A 379 -9.65 -12.56 14.19
CA ARG A 379 -8.25 -12.98 13.94
C ARG A 379 -7.72 -12.61 12.55
N GLN A 380 -8.61 -12.27 11.61
CA GLN A 380 -8.27 -11.90 10.24
C GLN A 380 -8.25 -10.36 10.04
N GLY A 381 -8.49 -9.57 11.09
CA GLY A 381 -8.50 -8.10 11.03
C GLY A 381 -9.83 -7.48 10.61
N ILE A 382 -10.95 -8.23 10.67
CA ILE A 382 -12.28 -7.77 10.25
C ILE A 382 -13.06 -7.21 11.45
N PRO A 383 -13.54 -5.95 11.42
CA PRO A 383 -14.42 -5.39 12.45
C PRO A 383 -15.82 -6.02 12.41
N ILE A 384 -15.99 -7.17 13.08
CA ILE A 384 -17.16 -8.05 12.88
C ILE A 384 -18.49 -7.38 13.23
N TRP A 385 -18.51 -6.56 14.29
CA TRP A 385 -19.74 -5.87 14.72
C TRP A 385 -20.06 -4.66 13.85
N SER A 386 -19.04 -3.91 13.41
CA SER A 386 -19.26 -2.84 12.43
C SER A 386 -19.80 -3.41 11.12
N PHE A 387 -19.26 -4.55 10.67
CA PHE A 387 -19.75 -5.26 9.50
C PHE A 387 -21.21 -5.69 9.67
N ALA A 388 -21.56 -6.29 10.81
CA ALA A 388 -22.93 -6.73 11.08
C ALA A 388 -23.95 -5.57 11.03
N VAL A 389 -23.58 -4.39 11.58
CA VAL A 389 -24.44 -3.20 11.52
C VAL A 389 -24.58 -2.70 10.07
N THR A 390 -23.49 -2.65 9.30
CA THR A 390 -23.52 -2.28 7.88
C THR A 390 -24.42 -3.21 7.06
N MET A 391 -24.39 -4.52 7.31
CA MET A 391 -25.20 -5.50 6.58
C MET A 391 -26.71 -5.41 6.82
N VAL A 392 -27.18 -4.54 7.72
CA VAL A 392 -28.61 -4.22 7.85
C VAL A 392 -29.10 -3.33 6.70
N PHE A 393 -28.26 -2.43 6.18
CA PHE A 393 -28.65 -1.47 5.15
C PHE A 393 -29.02 -2.09 3.79
N PRO A 394 -28.35 -3.14 3.29
CA PRO A 394 -28.78 -3.85 2.08
C PRO A 394 -30.23 -4.33 2.09
N PHE A 395 -30.82 -4.60 3.26
CA PHE A 395 -32.24 -4.97 3.35
C PHE A 395 -33.18 -3.83 2.94
N LEU A 396 -32.73 -2.58 2.90
CA LEU A 396 -33.51 -1.47 2.37
C LEU A 396 -33.78 -1.61 0.87
N SER A 397 -33.03 -2.45 0.12
CA SER A 397 -33.35 -2.78 -1.27
C SER A 397 -34.69 -3.52 -1.42
N PHE A 398 -35.25 -4.09 -0.36
CA PHE A 398 -36.60 -4.65 -0.43
C PHE A 398 -37.69 -3.58 -0.62
N LEU A 399 -37.38 -2.30 -0.37
CA LEU A 399 -38.29 -1.19 -0.71
C LEU A 399 -38.56 -1.13 -2.23
N SER A 400 -37.64 -1.65 -3.05
CA SER A 400 -37.77 -1.74 -4.50
C SER A 400 -38.81 -2.77 -4.96
N LEU A 401 -39.38 -3.59 -4.05
CA LEU A 401 -40.50 -4.50 -4.36
C LEU A 401 -41.86 -3.79 -4.42
N GLY A 402 -41.96 -2.55 -3.94
CA GLY A 402 -43.19 -1.76 -3.98
C GLY A 402 -43.53 -1.26 -5.39
N SER A 403 -44.77 -0.81 -5.58
CA SER A 403 -45.28 -0.24 -6.86
C SER A 403 -44.61 1.07 -7.31
N SER A 404 -43.56 1.52 -6.62
CA SER A 404 -42.81 2.76 -6.86
C SER A 404 -41.29 2.55 -6.76
N ALA A 405 -40.80 1.40 -7.24
CA ALA A 405 -39.37 1.02 -7.18
C ALA A 405 -38.41 2.09 -7.74
N SER A 406 -38.78 2.74 -8.85
CA SER A 406 -37.97 3.80 -9.47
C SER A 406 -37.91 5.08 -8.62
N GLU A 407 -38.96 5.38 -7.87
CA GLU A 407 -39.04 6.52 -6.96
C GLU A 407 -38.16 6.29 -5.72
N GLY A 408 -38.22 5.08 -5.13
CA GLY A 408 -37.35 4.69 -4.02
C GLY A 408 -35.85 4.80 -4.35
N LEU A 409 -35.47 4.44 -5.58
CA LEU A 409 -34.08 4.59 -6.06
C LEU A 409 -33.66 6.07 -6.13
N LYS A 410 -34.52 6.93 -6.68
CA LYS A 410 -34.28 8.38 -6.75
C LYS A 410 -34.13 8.98 -5.36
N TRP A 411 -34.92 8.52 -4.39
CA TRP A 411 -34.82 8.99 -3.00
C TRP A 411 -33.48 8.61 -2.35
N LEU A 412 -33.02 7.37 -2.52
CA LEU A 412 -31.70 6.93 -2.02
C LEU A 412 -30.57 7.72 -2.69
N ALA A 413 -30.65 7.94 -4.00
CA ALA A 413 -29.69 8.73 -4.76
C ALA A 413 -29.62 10.18 -4.24
N ASN A 414 -30.76 10.84 -4.03
CA ASN A 414 -30.79 12.22 -3.54
C ASN A 414 -30.15 12.36 -2.15
N LEU A 415 -30.43 11.43 -1.23
CA LEU A 415 -29.85 11.43 0.12
C LEU A 415 -28.33 11.27 0.08
N THR A 416 -27.83 10.32 -0.72
CA THR A 416 -26.39 10.07 -0.84
C THR A 416 -25.66 11.23 -1.50
N GLN A 417 -26.28 11.88 -2.50
CA GLN A 417 -25.73 13.06 -3.15
C GLN A 417 -25.54 14.24 -2.17
N ALA A 418 -26.53 14.52 -1.31
CA ALA A 418 -26.37 15.56 -0.28
C ALA A 418 -25.25 15.21 0.70
N ALA A 419 -25.22 13.96 1.19
CA ALA A 419 -24.19 13.50 2.12
C ALA A 419 -22.78 13.63 1.51
N GLN A 420 -22.62 13.29 0.24
CA GLN A 420 -21.38 13.44 -0.51
C GLN A 420 -20.91 14.90 -0.56
N MET A 421 -21.79 15.85 -0.93
CA MET A 421 -21.41 17.26 -0.98
C MET A 421 -21.01 17.78 0.40
N ILE A 422 -21.70 17.36 1.46
CA ILE A 422 -21.36 17.71 2.84
C ILE A 422 -19.97 17.19 3.22
N ASN A 423 -19.60 15.99 2.80
CA ASN A 423 -18.24 15.47 3.03
C ASN A 423 -17.19 16.35 2.37
N TYR A 424 -17.42 16.83 1.15
CA TYR A 424 -16.50 17.73 0.45
C TYR A 424 -16.41 19.11 1.11
N ILE A 425 -17.52 19.64 1.62
CA ILE A 425 -17.56 20.86 2.45
C ILE A 425 -16.68 20.68 3.69
N ILE A 426 -16.82 19.54 4.38
CA ILE A 426 -16.03 19.21 5.56
C ILE A 426 -14.54 19.10 5.20
N MET A 427 -14.18 18.40 4.13
CA MET A 427 -12.78 18.26 3.69
C MET A 427 -12.12 19.61 3.43
N CYS A 428 -12.79 20.51 2.69
CA CYS A 428 -12.31 21.87 2.46
C CYS A 428 -12.19 22.65 3.76
N THR A 429 -13.16 22.49 4.68
CA THR A 429 -13.13 23.13 6.00
C THR A 429 -11.94 22.66 6.83
N VAL A 430 -11.74 21.36 6.96
CA VAL A 430 -10.60 20.77 7.69
C VAL A 430 -9.28 21.26 7.11
N TYR A 431 -9.17 21.34 5.77
CA TYR A 431 -7.99 21.89 5.12
C TYR A 431 -7.71 23.34 5.51
N LEU A 432 -8.72 24.20 5.58
CA LEU A 432 -8.54 25.60 5.98
C LEU A 432 -8.02 25.72 7.43
N TYR A 433 -8.46 24.84 8.33
CA TYR A 433 -7.94 24.78 9.70
C TYR A 433 -6.51 24.23 9.73
N PHE A 434 -6.21 23.18 8.98
CA PHE A 434 -4.86 22.64 8.80
C PHE A 434 -3.90 23.71 8.28
N TYR A 435 -4.28 24.46 7.24
CA TYR A 435 -3.48 25.54 6.67
C TYR A 435 -3.22 26.67 7.70
N ARG A 436 -4.22 27.02 8.50
CA ARG A 436 -4.07 28.01 9.60
C ARG A 436 -3.16 27.48 10.70
N ALA A 437 -3.25 26.20 11.04
CA ALA A 437 -2.39 25.56 12.04
C ALA A 437 -0.92 25.54 11.60
N LEU A 438 -0.63 25.15 10.35
CA LEU A 438 0.72 25.21 9.79
C LEU A 438 1.32 26.62 9.93
N LYS A 439 0.55 27.65 9.56
CA LYS A 439 1.00 29.04 9.65
C LYS A 439 1.22 29.49 11.09
N ALA A 440 0.32 29.14 12.01
CA ALA A 440 0.42 29.52 13.42
C ALA A 440 1.58 28.83 14.15
N GLN A 441 1.91 27.59 13.76
CA GLN A 441 2.99 26.79 14.36
C GLN A 441 4.33 26.95 13.64
N GLY A 442 4.41 27.80 12.59
CA GLY A 442 5.64 28.10 11.88
C GLY A 442 6.14 27.00 10.93
N TYR A 443 5.26 26.09 10.50
CA TYR A 443 5.61 25.06 9.51
C TYR A 443 5.74 25.68 8.10
N ASP A 444 6.88 25.49 7.46
CA ASP A 444 7.04 25.84 6.04
C ASP A 444 6.28 24.85 5.17
N ARG A 445 5.27 25.35 4.47
CA ARG A 445 4.46 24.56 3.53
C ARG A 445 5.27 23.96 2.37
N ASN A 446 6.45 24.51 2.05
CA ASN A 446 7.34 23.91 1.05
C ASN A 446 7.98 22.61 1.50
N SER A 447 8.02 22.35 2.81
CA SER A 447 8.53 21.09 3.36
C SER A 447 7.53 19.93 3.30
N LEU A 448 6.28 20.20 2.91
CA LEU A 448 5.25 19.16 2.84
C LEU A 448 5.55 18.15 1.72
N PRO A 449 5.32 16.83 1.94
CA PRO A 449 5.61 15.83 0.91
C PRO A 449 4.74 15.98 -0.35
N TYR A 450 3.58 16.62 -0.23
CA TYR A 450 2.75 17.11 -1.34
C TYR A 450 2.31 18.53 -1.04
N LYS A 451 2.38 19.41 -2.05
CA LYS A 451 1.97 20.81 -1.95
C LYS A 451 0.99 21.11 -3.08
N GLY A 452 -0.28 21.37 -2.71
CA GLY A 452 -1.32 21.78 -3.65
C GLY A 452 -1.03 23.17 -4.25
N TRP A 453 -1.53 23.41 -5.45
CA TRP A 453 -1.36 24.71 -6.10
C TRP A 453 -2.36 25.73 -5.54
N TYR A 454 -1.96 27.00 -5.49
CA TYR A 454 -2.81 28.14 -5.10
C TYR A 454 -3.54 28.07 -3.74
N GLN A 455 -3.15 27.16 -2.86
CA GLN A 455 -3.74 27.11 -1.52
C GLN A 455 -3.41 28.36 -0.70
N PRO A 456 -4.37 28.91 0.07
CA PRO A 456 -5.66 28.32 0.45
C PRO A 456 -6.84 28.72 -0.44
N TYR A 457 -6.62 29.47 -1.53
CA TYR A 457 -7.71 29.95 -2.40
C TYR A 457 -8.49 28.81 -3.03
N THR A 458 -7.78 27.74 -3.43
CA THR A 458 -8.38 26.49 -3.90
C THR A 458 -9.40 25.92 -2.93
N ALA A 459 -9.10 25.90 -1.63
CA ALA A 459 -10.02 25.43 -0.60
C ALA A 459 -11.25 26.34 -0.43
N TYR A 460 -11.08 27.67 -0.51
CA TYR A 460 -12.20 28.61 -0.45
C TYR A 460 -13.16 28.45 -1.64
N PHE A 461 -12.62 28.33 -2.85
CA PHE A 461 -13.45 28.11 -4.04
C PHE A 461 -14.14 26.75 -3.98
N GLY A 462 -13.42 25.67 -3.63
CA GLY A 462 -14.02 24.34 -3.46
C GLY A 462 -15.14 24.34 -2.42
N LEU A 463 -14.94 24.99 -1.28
CA LEU A 463 -15.96 25.15 -0.23
C LEU A 463 -17.20 25.89 -0.74
N LEU A 464 -17.00 27.04 -1.40
CA LEU A 464 -18.10 27.86 -1.95
C LEU A 464 -18.92 27.06 -2.96
N PHE A 465 -18.27 26.35 -3.88
CA PHE A 465 -18.96 25.56 -4.90
C PHE A 465 -19.75 24.40 -4.30
N MET A 466 -19.19 23.67 -3.33
CA MET A 466 -19.92 22.55 -2.71
C MET A 466 -21.11 23.03 -1.86
N ILE A 467 -20.99 24.18 -1.18
CA ILE A 467 -22.12 24.83 -0.49
C ILE A 467 -23.20 25.25 -1.48
N PHE A 468 -22.81 25.87 -2.60
CA PHE A 468 -23.74 26.23 -3.66
C PHE A 468 -24.48 24.99 -4.17
N THR A 469 -23.76 23.97 -4.62
CA THR A 469 -24.36 22.74 -5.16
C THR A 469 -25.33 22.09 -4.18
N VAL A 470 -24.95 21.89 -2.91
CA VAL A 470 -25.84 21.19 -1.95
C VAL A 470 -27.08 22.01 -1.59
N THR A 471 -27.01 23.34 -1.64
CA THR A 471 -28.17 24.19 -1.34
C THR A 471 -29.10 24.34 -2.53
N THR A 472 -28.58 24.30 -3.76
CA THR A 472 -29.37 24.54 -4.97
C THR A 472 -29.81 23.26 -5.72
N TYR A 473 -29.29 22.07 -5.40
CA TYR A 473 -29.64 20.88 -6.22
C TYR A 473 -31.11 20.45 -6.20
N GLY A 474 -31.81 20.71 -5.09
CA GLY A 474 -33.25 20.51 -4.99
C GLY A 474 -34.10 21.71 -5.40
N TYR A 475 -33.56 22.68 -6.17
CA TYR A 475 -34.22 23.97 -6.41
C TYR A 475 -35.62 23.86 -7.04
N THR A 476 -35.86 22.84 -7.86
CA THR A 476 -37.13 22.62 -8.58
C THR A 476 -38.31 22.53 -7.62
N VAL A 477 -38.12 22.03 -6.40
CA VAL A 477 -39.17 21.93 -5.36
C VAL A 477 -39.68 23.30 -4.92
N PHE A 478 -38.90 24.36 -5.11
CA PHE A 478 -39.30 25.74 -4.79
C PHE A 478 -39.97 26.47 -5.96
N LEU A 479 -40.10 25.83 -7.13
CA LEU A 479 -40.78 26.45 -8.26
C LEU A 479 -42.30 26.45 -8.06
N PRO A 480 -43.02 27.45 -8.58
CA PRO A 480 -44.48 27.51 -8.47
C PRO A 480 -45.15 26.25 -9.00
N GLY A 481 -45.89 25.54 -8.15
CA GLY A 481 -46.62 24.31 -8.52
C GLY A 481 -45.84 23.00 -8.36
N TRP A 482 -44.56 23.03 -7.95
CA TRP A 482 -43.70 21.84 -7.82
C TRP A 482 -43.43 21.39 -6.38
N TRP A 483 -44.09 22.02 -5.41
CA TRP A 483 -43.88 21.70 -3.99
C TRP A 483 -44.33 20.27 -3.66
N ASN A 484 -43.38 19.45 -3.21
CA ASN A 484 -43.64 18.12 -2.65
C ASN A 484 -42.79 17.94 -1.38
N THR A 485 -43.46 17.70 -0.25
CA THR A 485 -42.79 17.56 1.05
C THR A 485 -41.85 16.35 1.09
N GLY A 486 -42.24 15.23 0.47
CA GLY A 486 -41.37 14.06 0.35
C GLY A 486 -40.10 14.40 -0.41
N THR A 487 -40.23 14.90 -1.63
CA THR A 487 -39.11 15.31 -2.49
C THR A 487 -38.18 16.33 -1.81
N PHE A 488 -38.74 17.34 -1.13
CA PHE A 488 -37.96 18.28 -0.32
C PHE A 488 -37.04 17.57 0.68
N PHE A 489 -37.59 16.63 1.47
CA PHE A 489 -36.78 15.90 2.44
C PHE A 489 -35.79 14.94 1.77
N THR A 490 -36.10 14.37 0.60
CA THR A 490 -35.11 13.56 -0.12
C THR A 490 -33.86 14.36 -0.50
N TYR A 491 -34.03 15.64 -0.81
CA TYR A 491 -32.92 16.53 -1.14
C TYR A 491 -32.21 17.10 0.11
N TYR A 492 -32.95 17.46 1.15
CA TYR A 492 -32.36 18.28 2.23
C TYR A 492 -32.22 17.56 3.58
N ALA A 493 -32.70 16.32 3.73
CA ALA A 493 -32.65 15.60 5.01
C ALA A 493 -31.23 15.46 5.58
N MET A 494 -30.23 15.15 4.76
CA MET A 494 -28.86 14.98 5.24
C MET A 494 -28.25 16.28 5.79
N ILE A 495 -28.68 17.44 5.29
CA ILE A 495 -28.28 18.74 5.86
C ILE A 495 -28.81 18.87 7.29
N PHE A 496 -30.10 18.59 7.50
CA PHE A 496 -30.72 18.63 8.82
C PHE A 496 -30.09 17.60 9.77
N VAL A 497 -29.85 16.37 9.30
CA VAL A 497 -29.16 15.34 10.07
C VAL A 497 -27.78 15.84 10.52
N CYS A 498 -26.99 16.44 9.64
CA CYS A 498 -25.67 16.97 10.01
C CYS A 498 -25.75 18.12 11.03
N ILE A 499 -26.73 19.03 10.89
CA ILE A 499 -26.96 20.10 11.86
C ILE A 499 -27.31 19.52 13.24
N VAL A 500 -28.20 18.52 13.28
CA VAL A 500 -28.61 17.85 14.52
C VAL A 500 -27.45 17.08 15.14
N LEU A 501 -26.66 16.35 14.35
CA LEU A 501 -25.49 15.61 14.85
C LEU A 501 -24.43 16.57 15.41
N TYR A 502 -24.10 17.63 14.68
CA TYR A 502 -23.11 18.62 15.12
C TYR A 502 -23.58 19.36 16.37
N GLY A 503 -24.79 19.93 16.33
CA GLY A 503 -25.37 20.69 17.43
C GLY A 503 -25.61 19.83 18.66
N GLY A 504 -26.19 18.64 18.48
CA GLY A 504 -26.46 17.68 19.56
C GLY A 504 -25.17 17.22 20.25
N TYR A 505 -24.17 16.78 19.49
CA TYR A 505 -22.88 16.36 20.06
C TYR A 505 -22.20 17.53 20.79
N LYS A 506 -22.20 18.72 20.19
CA LYS A 506 -21.60 19.91 20.77
C LYS A 506 -22.28 20.35 22.07
N LEU A 507 -23.61 20.24 22.17
CA LEU A 507 -24.36 20.55 23.39
C LEU A 507 -24.11 19.51 24.50
N ILE A 508 -24.09 18.22 24.15
CA ILE A 508 -23.91 17.12 25.12
C ILE A 508 -22.47 17.04 25.63
N LYS A 509 -21.49 17.12 24.72
CA LYS A 509 -20.06 16.94 25.02
C LYS A 509 -19.32 18.25 25.29
N ARG A 510 -19.96 19.40 25.01
CA ARG A 510 -19.39 20.75 25.21
C ARG A 510 -18.02 20.92 24.58
N THR A 511 -17.86 20.39 23.37
CA THR A 511 -16.61 20.43 22.62
C THR A 511 -16.28 21.87 22.20
N LYS A 512 -15.00 22.14 21.97
CA LYS A 512 -14.49 23.45 21.56
C LYS A 512 -13.80 23.35 20.22
N VAL A 513 -13.87 24.44 19.47
CA VAL A 513 -13.08 24.58 18.25
C VAL A 513 -11.60 24.68 18.64
N VAL A 514 -10.76 23.86 18.02
CA VAL A 514 -9.32 23.78 18.28
C VAL A 514 -8.65 25.05 17.78
N GLN A 515 -7.81 25.67 18.63
CA GLN A 515 -7.06 26.85 18.23
C GLN A 515 -5.89 26.47 17.31
N PRO A 516 -5.52 27.30 16.32
CA PRO A 516 -4.48 26.93 15.35
C PRO A 516 -3.12 26.52 15.95
N HIS A 517 -2.73 27.10 17.09
CA HIS A 517 -1.47 26.76 17.78
C HIS A 517 -1.57 25.49 18.65
N GLU A 518 -2.78 25.05 18.98
CA GLU A 518 -3.06 23.83 19.75
C GLU A 518 -3.37 22.62 18.85
N ALA A 519 -3.62 22.85 17.56
CA ALA A 519 -3.95 21.80 16.61
C ALA A 519 -2.82 20.76 16.55
N ASP A 520 -3.16 19.50 16.76
CA ASP A 520 -2.18 18.43 16.86
C ASP A 520 -1.68 18.00 15.47
N LEU A 521 -0.57 18.60 15.03
CA LEU A 521 0.14 18.26 13.80
C LEU A 521 1.21 17.17 14.02
N VAL A 522 1.29 16.59 15.22
CA VAL A 522 2.28 15.58 15.60
C VAL A 522 1.63 14.21 15.77
N TRP A 523 0.59 14.06 16.59
CA TRP A 523 -0.21 12.84 16.80
C TRP A 523 0.48 11.51 16.40
N GLU A 524 0.09 10.84 15.31
CA GLU A 524 0.71 9.61 14.73
C GLU A 524 1.87 9.87 13.74
N ARG A 525 2.27 11.13 13.49
CA ARG A 525 3.32 11.53 12.55
C ARG A 525 4.71 10.98 12.88
N PRO A 526 5.20 10.94 14.14
CA PRO A 526 6.54 10.43 14.43
C PRO A 526 6.77 9.00 13.92
N MET A 527 5.77 8.12 14.03
CA MET A 527 5.82 6.78 13.46
C MET A 527 5.93 6.83 11.93
N ILE A 528 5.13 7.67 11.29
CA ILE A 528 5.12 7.84 9.83
C ILE A 528 6.44 8.46 9.33
N ASP A 529 7.01 9.41 10.08
CA ASP A 529 8.30 10.05 9.78
C ASP A 529 9.46 9.05 9.95
N ALA A 530 9.46 8.25 11.01
CA ALA A 530 10.45 7.19 11.23
C ALA A 530 10.45 6.13 10.10
N MET A 531 9.26 5.77 9.61
CA MET A 531 9.11 4.90 8.44
C MET A 531 9.70 5.53 7.17
N ALA A 532 9.46 6.82 6.94
CA ALA A 532 10.00 7.53 5.77
C ALA A 532 11.53 7.60 5.78
N VAL A 533 12.14 7.75 6.97
CA VAL A 533 13.61 7.68 7.13
C VAL A 533 14.12 6.27 6.84
N THR A 534 13.41 5.24 7.31
CA THR A 534 13.75 3.84 7.02
C THR A 534 13.68 3.55 5.51
N GLU A 535 12.69 4.10 4.80
CA GLU A 535 12.57 3.99 3.33
C GLU A 535 13.77 4.62 2.60
N GLN A 536 14.29 5.76 3.08
CA GLN A 536 15.47 6.40 2.49
C GLN A 536 16.76 5.61 2.67
N LEU A 537 16.83 4.77 3.71
CA LEU A 537 18.03 4.00 4.07
C LEU A 537 18.04 2.57 3.47
N GLY A 538 16.88 2.06 3.05
CA GLY A 538 16.71 0.70 2.51
C GLY A 538 17.05 0.57 1.02
N LEU A 539 16.62 -0.54 0.42
CA LEU A 539 16.80 -0.78 -1.03
C LEU A 539 15.75 -0.02 -1.85
N SER A 540 16.17 0.53 -2.99
CA SER A 540 15.25 1.05 -4.00
C SER A 540 14.42 -0.07 -4.64
N PRO A 541 13.25 0.23 -5.25
CA PRO A 541 12.48 -0.79 -5.97
C PRO A 541 13.28 -1.50 -7.06
N GLU A 542 14.14 -0.78 -7.78
CA GLU A 542 15.00 -1.33 -8.83
C GLU A 542 16.08 -2.25 -8.25
N GLN A 543 16.67 -1.86 -7.12
CA GLN A 543 17.63 -2.67 -6.38
C GLN A 543 17.00 -3.96 -5.85
N LEU A 544 15.81 -3.86 -5.27
CA LEU A 544 15.06 -5.01 -4.76
C LEU A 544 14.70 -5.96 -5.89
N GLN A 545 14.15 -5.44 -7.00
CA GLN A 545 13.84 -6.24 -8.18
C GLN A 545 15.09 -6.96 -8.72
N PHE A 546 16.22 -6.25 -8.84
CA PHE A 546 17.47 -6.86 -9.28
C PHE A 546 17.89 -8.00 -8.35
N PHE A 547 17.81 -7.81 -7.03
CA PHE A 547 18.14 -8.83 -6.05
C PHE A 547 17.21 -10.05 -6.15
N GLU A 548 15.90 -9.84 -6.31
CA GLU A 548 14.91 -10.92 -6.48
C GLU A 548 15.14 -11.72 -7.76
N GLU A 549 15.55 -11.06 -8.84
CA GLU A 549 15.83 -11.70 -10.14
C GLU A 549 17.16 -12.46 -10.13
N ASN A 550 18.21 -11.89 -9.53
CA ASN A 550 19.58 -12.37 -9.69
C ASN A 550 20.13 -13.12 -8.47
N GLY A 551 19.55 -12.92 -7.28
CA GLY A 551 20.01 -13.53 -6.02
C GLY A 551 21.23 -12.84 -5.42
N TYR A 552 21.69 -11.73 -5.99
CA TYR A 552 22.74 -10.89 -5.44
C TYR A 552 22.51 -9.43 -5.86
N LEU A 553 23.14 -8.48 -5.16
CA LEU A 553 23.10 -7.06 -5.50
C LEU A 553 24.41 -6.36 -5.11
N LEU A 554 24.93 -5.53 -6.00
CA LEU A 554 26.12 -4.71 -5.76
C LEU A 554 25.68 -3.25 -5.51
N ILE A 555 26.03 -2.69 -4.36
CA ILE A 555 25.72 -1.32 -3.95
C ILE A 555 27.05 -0.59 -3.75
N PRO A 556 27.53 0.17 -4.77
CA PRO A 556 28.77 0.91 -4.67
C PRO A 556 28.67 2.00 -3.59
N ASP A 557 29.81 2.40 -3.04
CA ASP A 557 29.92 3.48 -2.03
C ASP A 557 28.94 3.29 -0.85
N ALA A 558 28.73 2.03 -0.44
CA ALA A 558 27.84 1.68 0.65
C ALA A 558 28.39 2.08 2.03
N ILE A 559 29.70 2.22 2.16
CA ILE A 559 30.33 2.81 3.34
C ILE A 559 31.39 3.84 2.94
N PRO A 560 31.60 4.91 3.74
CA PRO A 560 32.66 5.87 3.51
C PRO A 560 34.05 5.22 3.53
N GLN A 561 34.99 5.77 2.76
CA GLN A 561 36.38 5.30 2.74
C GLN A 561 37.08 5.41 4.11
N GLU A 562 36.65 6.35 4.96
CA GLU A 562 37.13 6.45 6.35
C GLU A 562 36.74 5.23 7.18
N THR A 563 35.49 4.75 7.05
CA THR A 563 35.03 3.52 7.70
C THR A 563 35.76 2.30 7.13
N VAL A 564 36.01 2.27 5.82
CA VAL A 564 36.82 1.21 5.20
C VAL A 564 38.21 1.14 5.83
N ALA A 565 38.89 2.29 5.95
CA ALA A 565 40.22 2.36 6.54
C ALA A 565 40.22 1.92 8.01
N GLU A 566 39.23 2.38 8.81
CA GLU A 566 39.09 1.99 10.22
C GLU A 566 38.94 0.47 10.39
N LEU A 567 38.07 -0.17 9.59
CA LEU A 567 37.86 -1.63 9.65
C LEU A 567 39.10 -2.40 9.17
N LEU A 568 39.81 -1.88 8.17
CA LEU A 568 41.02 -2.50 7.65
C LEU A 568 42.19 -2.39 8.65
N ASP A 569 42.36 -1.24 9.28
CA ASP A 569 43.37 -1.01 10.33
C ASP A 569 43.12 -1.92 11.54
N GLU A 570 41.87 -2.03 11.98
CA GLU A 570 41.48 -2.94 13.06
C GLU A 570 41.76 -4.41 12.69
N SER A 571 41.50 -4.80 11.44
CA SER A 571 41.84 -6.14 10.93
C SER A 571 43.35 -6.40 10.98
N HIS A 572 44.17 -5.45 10.51
CA HIS A 572 45.63 -5.59 10.55
C HIS A 572 46.19 -5.58 11.98
N ARG A 573 45.60 -4.80 12.89
CA ARG A 573 45.95 -4.81 14.31
C ARG A 573 45.72 -6.19 14.91
N MET A 574 44.53 -6.77 14.70
CA MET A 574 44.21 -8.13 15.17
C MET A 574 45.19 -9.19 14.62
N LEU A 575 45.57 -9.11 13.34
CA LEU A 575 46.55 -10.02 12.73
C LEU A 575 47.96 -9.88 13.32
N LYS A 576 48.36 -8.69 13.75
CA LYS A 576 49.66 -8.47 14.39
C LYS A 576 49.68 -8.95 15.83
N GLU A 577 48.60 -8.70 16.57
CA GLU A 577 48.55 -8.90 18.02
C GLU A 577 48.15 -10.31 18.45
N PHE A 578 47.56 -11.14 17.58
CA PHE A 578 47.10 -12.46 18.03
C PHE A 578 48.25 -13.36 18.51
N PRO A 579 48.07 -14.08 19.64
CA PRO A 579 49.11 -14.94 20.21
C PRO A 579 49.20 -16.25 19.44
N ILE A 580 50.23 -16.38 18.59
CA ILE A 580 50.43 -17.59 17.80
C ILE A 580 50.83 -18.79 18.67
N ASP A 581 51.56 -18.56 19.76
CA ASP A 581 52.08 -19.62 20.65
C ASP A 581 50.96 -20.37 21.40
N GLN A 582 49.78 -19.75 21.53
CA GLN A 582 48.60 -20.32 22.17
C GLN A 582 47.57 -20.82 21.14
N HIS A 583 47.89 -20.73 19.85
CA HIS A 583 46.98 -21.07 18.77
C HIS A 583 47.08 -22.56 18.39
N PRO A 584 45.96 -23.30 18.25
CA PRO A 584 45.98 -24.71 17.86
C PRO A 584 46.34 -24.98 16.38
N MET A 585 46.87 -23.97 15.67
CA MET A 585 47.18 -24.02 14.23
C MET A 585 46.02 -24.50 13.33
N THR A 586 44.77 -24.32 13.75
CA THR A 586 43.57 -24.73 13.01
C THR A 586 43.55 -24.14 11.61
N LYS A 587 43.39 -25.02 10.61
CA LYS A 587 43.23 -24.67 9.19
C LYS A 587 41.76 -24.58 8.83
N PHE A 588 41.40 -23.65 7.95
CA PHE A 588 40.07 -23.64 7.35
C PHE A 588 40.14 -24.27 5.94
N SER A 589 39.50 -25.43 5.74
CA SER A 589 39.41 -26.07 4.42
C SER A 589 37.97 -26.18 3.95
N THR A 590 37.73 -25.80 2.69
CA THR A 590 36.41 -25.81 2.03
C THR A 590 36.22 -27.00 1.07
N GLY A 591 37.21 -27.90 0.95
CA GLY A 591 37.28 -28.89 -0.11
C GLY A 591 36.54 -30.22 0.14
N GLN A 592 35.86 -30.72 -0.89
CA GLN A 592 35.39 -32.11 -1.00
C GLN A 592 36.59 -33.06 -1.18
N GLY A 593 36.74 -34.03 -0.28
CA GLY A 593 37.73 -35.12 -0.33
C GLY A 593 37.77 -35.91 0.97
N GLU A 594 38.39 -37.10 0.98
CA GLU A 594 38.53 -38.00 2.15
C GLU A 594 39.33 -37.41 3.34
N LYS A 595 39.61 -36.10 3.37
CA LYS A 595 40.23 -35.41 4.50
C LYS A 595 39.14 -34.77 5.36
N GLU A 596 39.19 -35.01 6.66
CA GLU A 596 38.20 -34.50 7.64
C GLU A 596 37.98 -32.98 7.47
N HIS A 597 36.71 -32.56 7.33
CA HIS A 597 36.33 -31.15 7.45
C HIS A 597 36.72 -30.61 8.83
N VAL A 598 36.97 -29.30 8.94
CA VAL A 598 37.37 -28.63 10.18
C VAL A 598 36.40 -28.99 11.31
N GLY A 599 36.90 -29.73 12.29
CA GLY A 599 36.08 -30.33 13.34
C GLY A 599 36.71 -30.25 14.73
N ASP A 600 37.73 -29.42 14.91
CA ASP A 600 38.31 -29.18 16.22
C ASP A 600 37.44 -28.25 17.09
N ASP A 601 37.63 -28.33 18.39
CA ASP A 601 36.86 -27.53 19.36
C ASP A 601 37.07 -26.02 19.14
N TYR A 602 38.24 -25.63 18.62
CA TYR A 602 38.56 -24.23 18.31
C TYR A 602 37.62 -23.63 17.26
N PHE A 603 37.26 -24.40 16.22
CA PHE A 603 36.26 -24.01 15.24
C PHE A 603 34.83 -24.12 15.78
N LEU A 604 34.49 -25.23 16.44
CA LEU A 604 33.12 -25.45 16.93
C LEU A 604 32.69 -24.44 18.00
N GLU A 605 33.60 -23.97 18.84
CA GLU A 605 33.32 -23.00 19.91
C GLU A 605 33.60 -21.53 19.50
N SER A 606 33.64 -21.26 18.20
CA SER A 606 33.97 -19.92 17.67
C SER A 606 32.78 -18.97 17.54
N GLY A 607 31.54 -19.44 17.75
CA GLY A 607 30.32 -18.68 17.49
C GLY A 607 30.12 -17.42 18.34
N ASP A 608 30.80 -17.34 19.49
CA ASP A 608 30.78 -16.23 20.44
C ASP A 608 32.18 -15.61 20.64
N LYS A 609 33.16 -15.95 19.80
CA LYS A 609 34.58 -15.55 19.96
C LYS A 609 35.17 -14.96 18.68
N ILE A 610 36.29 -14.25 18.83
CA ILE A 610 37.19 -13.91 17.72
C ILE A 610 38.31 -14.96 17.68
N ARG A 611 38.35 -15.71 16.59
CA ARG A 611 39.27 -16.81 16.28
C ARG A 611 39.92 -16.54 14.92
N PHE A 612 41.13 -17.07 14.76
CA PHE A 612 41.96 -16.89 13.57
C PHE A 612 42.09 -18.24 12.88
N PHE A 613 41.95 -18.29 11.56
CA PHE A 613 42.06 -19.54 10.83
C PHE A 613 43.08 -19.41 9.71
N PHE A 614 44.03 -20.34 9.68
CA PHE A 614 45.12 -20.35 8.70
C PHE A 614 44.63 -20.82 7.32
N GLU A 615 45.31 -20.34 6.28
CA GLU A 615 45.19 -20.83 4.90
C GLU A 615 45.60 -22.32 4.80
N GLU A 616 45.05 -23.02 3.80
CA GLU A 616 45.37 -24.45 3.56
C GLU A 616 46.89 -24.68 3.36
N ASP A 617 47.50 -23.79 2.57
CA ASP A 617 48.92 -23.77 2.20
C ASP A 617 49.82 -23.00 3.19
N ALA A 618 49.31 -22.61 4.36
CA ALA A 618 50.05 -21.80 5.33
C ALA A 618 51.26 -22.53 5.93
N PHE A 619 51.29 -23.87 5.87
CA PHE A 619 52.30 -24.69 6.53
C PHE A 619 53.02 -25.60 5.52
N ASN A 620 54.34 -25.75 5.70
CA ASN A 620 55.14 -26.71 4.95
C ASN A 620 54.95 -28.15 5.50
N ALA A 621 55.65 -29.13 4.93
CA ALA A 621 55.58 -30.52 5.37
C ALA A 621 56.11 -30.76 6.81
N SER A 622 56.93 -29.86 7.35
CA SER A 622 57.41 -29.89 8.74
C SER A 622 56.48 -29.19 9.73
N GLY A 623 55.35 -28.62 9.27
CA GLY A 623 54.38 -27.92 10.14
C GLY A 623 54.78 -26.50 10.50
N GLU A 624 55.75 -25.92 9.81
CA GLU A 624 56.20 -24.53 10.00
C GLU A 624 55.51 -23.59 9.00
N LEU A 625 55.31 -22.33 9.40
CA LEU A 625 54.67 -21.35 8.53
C LEU A 625 55.53 -21.01 7.31
N THR A 626 54.90 -21.02 6.13
CA THR A 626 55.53 -20.66 4.85
C THR A 626 55.60 -19.15 4.63
N LYS A 627 54.82 -18.38 5.38
CA LYS A 627 54.72 -16.91 5.34
C LYS A 627 54.63 -16.34 6.75
N PRO A 628 54.92 -15.04 6.97
CA PRO A 628 54.65 -14.37 8.24
C PRO A 628 53.21 -14.58 8.72
N LYS A 629 53.00 -14.67 10.04
CA LYS A 629 51.68 -15.05 10.62
C LYS A 629 50.53 -14.16 10.15
N ASP A 630 50.77 -12.87 10.00
CA ASP A 630 49.82 -11.85 9.54
C ASP A 630 49.47 -12.00 8.05
N ARG A 631 50.28 -12.73 7.30
CA ARG A 631 50.06 -13.11 5.91
C ARG A 631 49.63 -14.56 5.73
N ALA A 632 49.47 -15.34 6.80
CA ALA A 632 49.12 -16.76 6.74
C ALA A 632 47.65 -17.04 7.14
N ILE A 633 46.94 -16.04 7.65
CA ILE A 633 45.53 -16.13 8.05
C ILE A 633 44.62 -15.88 6.85
N ASN A 634 43.65 -16.79 6.68
CA ASN A 634 42.55 -16.68 5.72
C ASN A 634 41.34 -15.94 6.31
N LYS A 635 41.12 -16.07 7.61
CA LYS A 635 39.85 -15.68 8.24
C LYS A 635 40.02 -15.27 9.70
N ILE A 636 39.33 -14.20 10.07
CA ILE A 636 39.13 -13.75 11.45
C ILE A 636 37.61 -13.82 11.69
N GLY A 637 37.14 -14.62 12.65
CA GLY A 637 35.70 -14.87 12.85
C GLY A 637 35.40 -15.55 14.18
N HIS A 638 34.17 -15.71 14.65
CA HIS A 638 32.91 -15.47 13.94
C HIS A 638 32.04 -14.40 14.64
N TYR A 639 32.56 -13.69 15.66
CA TYR A 639 31.75 -12.80 16.50
C TYR A 639 32.24 -11.33 16.60
N LEU A 640 32.90 -10.84 15.54
CA LEU A 640 33.41 -9.45 15.48
C LEU A 640 32.33 -8.37 15.68
N HIS A 641 31.13 -8.55 15.14
CA HIS A 641 30.02 -7.58 15.25
C HIS A 641 29.57 -7.32 16.70
N GLN A 642 29.93 -8.20 17.63
CA GLN A 642 29.67 -8.01 19.05
C GLN A 642 30.93 -7.57 19.81
N LEU A 643 32.08 -8.16 19.49
CA LEU A 643 33.30 -8.03 20.29
C LEU A 643 34.26 -6.93 19.83
N SER A 644 34.15 -6.42 18.61
CA SER A 644 34.98 -5.31 18.12
C SER A 644 34.12 -4.07 17.85
N PRO A 645 34.40 -2.92 18.51
CA PRO A 645 33.55 -1.72 18.38
C PRO A 645 33.39 -1.19 16.94
N PRO A 646 34.43 -1.09 16.10
CA PRO A 646 34.27 -0.68 14.70
C PRO A 646 33.34 -1.61 13.89
N PHE A 647 33.52 -2.93 14.02
CA PHE A 647 32.67 -3.91 13.34
C PHE A 647 31.24 -3.93 13.87
N ARG A 648 31.05 -3.70 15.18
CA ARG A 648 29.73 -3.54 15.80
C ARG A 648 28.97 -2.35 15.23
N ALA A 649 29.61 -1.18 15.20
CA ALA A 649 29.00 0.05 14.70
C ALA A 649 28.58 -0.09 13.24
N MET A 650 29.36 -0.80 12.43
CA MET A 650 29.05 -1.06 11.04
C MET A 650 27.91 -2.07 10.87
N SER A 651 27.99 -3.23 11.54
CA SER A 651 27.01 -4.31 11.37
C SER A 651 25.64 -3.95 11.91
N LEU A 652 25.57 -3.48 13.16
CA LEU A 652 24.32 -3.18 13.87
C LEU A 652 23.85 -1.75 13.58
N SER A 653 23.75 -1.41 12.29
CA SER A 653 23.39 -0.08 11.81
C SER A 653 21.95 0.00 11.32
N ALA A 654 21.37 1.19 11.39
CA ALA A 654 20.00 1.43 10.88
C ALA A 654 19.89 1.22 9.36
N ARG A 655 20.98 1.45 8.62
CA ARG A 655 21.04 1.18 7.18
C ARG A 655 20.89 -0.31 6.89
N ASN A 656 21.63 -1.17 7.60
CA ASN A 656 21.53 -2.62 7.42
C ASN A 656 20.16 -3.15 7.86
N ALA A 657 19.60 -2.60 8.93
CA ALA A 657 18.23 -2.91 9.35
C ALA A 657 17.20 -2.53 8.28
N ALA A 658 17.34 -1.36 7.66
CA ALA A 658 16.46 -0.92 6.58
C ALA A 658 16.59 -1.82 5.33
N ILE A 659 17.81 -2.20 4.95
CA ILE A 659 18.06 -3.16 3.86
C ILE A 659 17.40 -4.51 4.15
N ALA A 660 17.59 -5.07 5.36
CA ALA A 660 16.95 -6.34 5.74
C ALA A 660 15.42 -6.24 5.67
N ARG A 661 14.83 -5.13 6.12
CA ARG A 661 13.38 -4.88 6.00
C ARG A 661 12.93 -4.77 4.54
N SER A 662 13.70 -4.13 3.66
CA SER A 662 13.41 -4.12 2.21
C SER A 662 13.38 -5.53 1.61
N LEU A 663 14.17 -6.47 2.14
CA LEU A 663 14.18 -7.88 1.75
C LEU A 663 13.06 -8.71 2.41
N GLY A 664 12.22 -8.10 3.25
CA GLY A 664 11.06 -8.76 3.87
C GLY A 664 11.27 -9.27 5.29
N PHE A 665 12.42 -8.99 5.92
CA PHE A 665 12.71 -9.42 7.29
C PHE A 665 11.85 -8.66 8.31
N ARG A 666 11.33 -9.36 9.31
CA ARG A 666 10.57 -8.82 10.45
C ARG A 666 11.42 -8.73 11.70
N ASP A 667 12.16 -9.79 12.02
CA ASP A 667 13.11 -9.85 13.13
C ASP A 667 14.51 -10.20 12.62
N PRO A 668 15.20 -9.29 11.91
CA PRO A 668 16.52 -9.58 11.36
C PRO A 668 17.59 -9.74 12.46
N ARG A 669 18.24 -10.91 12.47
CA ARG A 669 19.29 -11.27 13.45
C ARG A 669 20.62 -11.57 12.77
N VAL A 670 21.69 -10.93 13.26
CA VAL A 670 23.08 -11.19 12.86
C VAL A 670 23.61 -12.37 13.65
N LEU A 671 23.99 -13.42 12.91
CA LEU A 671 24.37 -14.71 13.48
C LEU A 671 25.89 -14.91 13.59
N GLN A 672 26.62 -14.46 12.57
CA GLN A 672 28.08 -14.49 12.53
C GLN A 672 28.59 -13.29 11.74
N SER A 673 29.84 -12.94 11.98
CA SER A 673 30.59 -11.91 11.28
C SER A 673 32.06 -12.27 11.21
N MET A 674 32.71 -11.96 10.10
CA MET A 674 34.08 -12.39 9.83
C MET A 674 34.78 -11.44 8.86
N VAL A 675 36.08 -11.30 9.03
CA VAL A 675 36.97 -10.76 8.00
C VAL A 675 37.53 -11.94 7.21
N ILE A 676 37.39 -11.90 5.88
CA ILE A 676 38.01 -12.87 4.98
C ILE A 676 39.18 -12.18 4.30
N CYS A 677 40.36 -12.78 4.44
CA CYS A 677 41.64 -12.31 3.93
C CYS A 677 42.07 -13.25 2.81
N LYS A 678 42.05 -12.79 1.55
CA LYS A 678 42.81 -13.49 0.49
C LYS A 678 44.17 -12.86 0.37
N GLN A 679 45.16 -13.54 0.93
CA GLN A 679 46.54 -13.05 0.97
C GLN A 679 47.21 -13.17 -0.40
N PRO A 680 48.21 -12.34 -0.71
CA PRO A 680 49.01 -12.51 -1.92
C PRO A 680 49.74 -13.85 -1.93
N GLU A 681 49.81 -14.51 -3.09
CA GLU A 681 50.63 -15.70 -3.37
C GLU A 681 50.27 -17.01 -2.63
N ILE A 682 49.40 -16.99 -1.62
CA ILE A 682 48.99 -18.18 -0.85
C ILE A 682 47.46 -18.32 -0.78
N GLY A 683 46.98 -19.55 -0.57
CA GLY A 683 45.56 -19.83 -0.33
C GLY A 683 44.85 -20.57 -1.47
N GLY A 684 43.64 -21.04 -1.18
CA GLY A 684 42.82 -21.88 -2.05
C GLY A 684 41.68 -21.13 -2.77
N ALA A 685 41.13 -21.76 -3.80
CA ALA A 685 39.85 -21.33 -4.37
C ALA A 685 38.70 -21.78 -3.46
N VAL A 686 37.63 -20.99 -3.40
CA VAL A 686 36.38 -21.38 -2.75
C VAL A 686 35.46 -21.94 -3.83
N PRO A 687 35.10 -23.24 -3.79
CA PRO A 687 34.26 -23.85 -4.81
C PRO A 687 32.84 -23.26 -4.79
N PRO A 688 32.05 -23.50 -5.85
CA PRO A 688 30.61 -23.23 -5.86
C PRO A 688 29.91 -23.73 -4.59
N HIS A 689 29.21 -22.83 -3.91
CA HIS A 689 28.39 -23.15 -2.74
C HIS A 689 27.23 -22.17 -2.57
N GLN A 690 26.35 -22.50 -1.62
CA GLN A 690 25.27 -21.68 -1.09
C GLN A 690 25.55 -21.44 0.40
N ASP A 691 25.10 -20.33 0.97
CA ASP A 691 25.25 -20.03 2.40
C ASP A 691 24.21 -20.76 3.26
N SER A 692 22.98 -20.92 2.76
CA SER A 692 21.88 -21.56 3.49
C SER A 692 22.20 -22.99 4.00
N PRO A 693 22.93 -23.85 3.27
CA PRO A 693 23.43 -25.13 3.82
C PRO A 693 24.24 -25.01 5.11
N PHE A 694 24.98 -23.92 5.30
CA PHE A 694 25.82 -23.70 6.48
C PHE A 694 25.09 -23.00 7.62
N LEU A 695 24.02 -22.26 7.32
CA LEU A 695 23.31 -21.36 8.23
C LEU A 695 21.81 -21.57 8.12
N TYR A 696 21.37 -22.82 8.27
CA TYR A 696 20.03 -23.22 7.89
C TYR A 696 18.97 -22.71 8.88
N THR A 697 17.90 -22.16 8.32
CA THR A 697 16.64 -21.88 8.99
C THR A 697 15.53 -22.62 8.25
N ASP A 698 14.45 -22.98 8.93
CA ASP A 698 13.27 -23.56 8.30
C ASP A 698 12.10 -22.55 8.35
N PRO A 699 11.69 -21.95 7.22
CA PRO A 699 12.32 -22.05 5.88
C PRO A 699 13.62 -21.23 5.75
N PRO A 700 14.45 -21.47 4.71
CA PRO A 700 15.73 -20.77 4.53
C PRO A 700 15.57 -19.26 4.45
N SER A 701 16.36 -18.52 5.24
CA SER A 701 16.30 -17.03 5.30
C SER A 701 17.65 -16.33 5.27
N ALA A 702 18.77 -17.07 5.19
CA ALA A 702 20.09 -16.48 5.29
C ALA A 702 20.35 -15.45 4.18
N VAL A 703 20.90 -14.29 4.54
CA VAL A 703 21.40 -13.27 3.62
C VAL A 703 22.79 -12.82 4.08
N GLY A 704 23.76 -12.89 3.18
CA GLY A 704 25.11 -12.39 3.40
C GLY A 704 25.20 -10.89 3.10
N PHE A 705 25.68 -10.13 4.06
CA PHE A 705 26.13 -8.75 3.90
C PHE A 705 27.64 -8.78 3.77
N TRP A 706 28.16 -8.42 2.60
CA TRP A 706 29.58 -8.54 2.28
C TRP A 706 30.12 -7.17 1.87
N TYR A 707 31.09 -6.64 2.61
CA TYR A 707 31.66 -5.32 2.38
C TYR A 707 33.12 -5.45 1.94
N ALA A 708 33.41 -4.87 0.79
CA ALA A 708 34.77 -4.76 0.28
C ALA A 708 35.58 -3.79 1.16
N LEU A 709 36.65 -4.25 1.81
CA LEU A 709 37.61 -3.36 2.49
C LEU A 709 38.78 -3.00 1.57
N GLU A 710 39.03 -3.82 0.55
CA GLU A 710 39.96 -3.54 -0.55
C GLU A 710 39.26 -3.73 -1.90
N ASP A 711 39.84 -3.21 -2.97
CA ASP A 711 39.37 -3.44 -4.33
C ASP A 711 39.37 -4.95 -4.63
N CYS A 712 38.24 -5.45 -5.12
CA CYS A 712 38.03 -6.86 -5.43
C CYS A 712 37.97 -7.03 -6.94
N THR A 713 38.98 -7.67 -7.51
CA THR A 713 39.19 -7.86 -8.95
C THR A 713 39.23 -9.34 -9.33
N ALA A 714 39.17 -9.63 -10.62
CA ALA A 714 39.35 -10.98 -11.14
C ALA A 714 40.69 -11.61 -10.70
N SER A 715 41.77 -10.81 -10.64
CA SER A 715 43.12 -11.28 -10.31
C SER A 715 43.35 -11.56 -8.83
N ASN A 716 42.60 -10.92 -7.91
CA ASN A 716 42.70 -11.17 -6.47
C ASN A 716 41.54 -12.01 -5.91
N GLY A 717 40.76 -12.65 -6.79
CA GLY A 717 39.71 -13.57 -6.42
C GLY A 717 38.45 -12.87 -5.92
N CYS A 718 37.86 -11.97 -6.72
CA CYS A 718 36.51 -11.46 -6.47
C CYS A 718 35.46 -12.60 -6.41
N LEU A 719 34.25 -12.28 -5.94
CA LEU A 719 33.14 -13.23 -5.97
C LEU A 719 32.61 -13.38 -7.39
N SER A 720 32.16 -14.58 -7.74
CA SER A 720 31.36 -14.83 -8.93
C SER A 720 30.03 -15.44 -8.54
N PHE A 721 28.94 -14.98 -9.15
CA PHE A 721 27.57 -15.38 -8.84
C PHE A 721 26.95 -16.06 -10.04
N ALA A 722 26.14 -17.08 -9.81
CA ALA A 722 25.25 -17.66 -10.79
C ALA A 722 23.88 -16.97 -10.72
N PRO A 723 23.57 -15.99 -11.58
CA PRO A 723 22.37 -15.17 -11.43
C PRO A 723 21.10 -16.01 -11.55
N GLY A 724 20.17 -15.84 -10.60
CA GLY A 724 18.88 -16.54 -10.61
C GLY A 724 18.89 -17.95 -10.03
N SER A 725 20.09 -18.50 -9.72
CA SER A 725 20.24 -19.85 -9.17
C SER A 725 19.52 -20.05 -7.83
N HIS A 726 19.27 -19.00 -7.05
CA HIS A 726 18.51 -19.07 -5.80
C HIS A 726 17.06 -19.54 -5.97
N ARG A 727 16.50 -19.42 -7.18
CA ARG A 727 15.14 -19.87 -7.53
C ARG A 727 15.09 -21.30 -8.06
N THR A 728 16.22 -21.82 -8.53
CA THR A 728 16.30 -23.10 -9.22
C THR A 728 17.12 -24.14 -8.47
N SER A 729 18.06 -23.73 -7.62
CA SER A 729 18.98 -24.61 -6.88
C SER A 729 18.50 -24.84 -5.44
N PRO A 730 17.92 -26.02 -5.13
CA PRO A 730 17.40 -26.30 -3.79
C PRO A 730 18.51 -26.52 -2.76
N VAL A 731 18.25 -26.16 -1.50
CA VAL A 731 19.12 -26.54 -0.38
C VAL A 731 18.96 -28.04 -0.11
N ARG A 732 19.85 -28.87 -0.69
CA ARG A 732 19.76 -30.34 -0.61
C ARG A 732 20.46 -30.94 0.61
N GLN A 733 21.49 -30.28 1.09
CA GLN A 733 22.34 -30.75 2.16
C GLN A 733 22.55 -29.63 3.17
N ARG A 734 22.89 -30.01 4.40
CA ARG A 734 23.15 -29.10 5.52
C ARG A 734 24.44 -29.47 6.21
N PHE A 735 25.22 -28.47 6.58
CA PHE A 735 26.46 -28.64 7.30
C PHE A 735 26.22 -28.57 8.81
N VAL A 736 26.38 -29.72 9.47
CA VAL A 736 25.91 -29.94 10.85
C VAL A 736 27.01 -30.48 11.76
N ARG A 737 26.78 -30.40 13.08
CA ARG A 737 27.58 -31.13 14.07
C ARG A 737 27.22 -32.62 14.06
N LEU A 738 28.20 -33.48 13.77
CA LEU A 738 27.94 -34.93 13.63
C LEU A 738 27.58 -35.60 14.95
N ARG A 739 28.06 -35.06 16.08
CA ARG A 739 27.74 -35.52 17.43
C ARG A 739 26.25 -35.39 17.75
N GLU A 740 25.62 -34.31 17.31
CA GLU A 740 24.20 -34.01 17.54
C GLU A 740 23.30 -34.69 16.50
N ALA A 741 23.82 -34.93 15.28
CA ALA A 741 23.12 -35.61 14.18
C ALA A 741 23.11 -37.16 14.29
N ALA A 742 23.31 -37.72 15.49
CA ALA A 742 23.26 -39.16 15.80
C ALA A 742 24.29 -40.06 15.07
N LYS A 743 25.39 -39.51 14.55
CA LYS A 743 26.43 -40.28 13.84
C LYS A 743 27.63 -40.72 14.70
N GLY A 744 27.66 -40.38 15.99
CA GLY A 744 28.68 -40.86 16.95
C GLY A 744 30.12 -40.37 16.75
N ALA A 745 30.42 -39.71 15.62
CA ALA A 745 31.70 -39.07 15.33
C ALA A 745 31.73 -37.62 15.84
N GLY A 746 32.88 -37.18 16.36
CA GLY A 746 33.15 -35.75 16.62
C GLY A 746 33.26 -34.94 15.32
N GLY A 747 33.23 -33.62 15.42
CA GLY A 747 33.40 -32.72 14.26
C GLY A 747 32.12 -32.39 13.48
N THR A 748 32.31 -31.98 12.22
CA THR A 748 31.26 -31.45 11.33
C THR A 748 31.13 -32.28 10.05
N GLY A 749 29.99 -32.19 9.37
CA GLY A 749 29.80 -32.80 8.06
C GLY A 749 28.44 -32.53 7.44
N PHE A 750 28.27 -32.94 6.18
CA PHE A 750 27.02 -32.76 5.46
C PHE A 750 26.01 -33.89 5.71
N VAL A 751 24.75 -33.51 5.95
CA VAL A 751 23.58 -34.40 6.01
C VAL A 751 22.54 -33.96 4.98
N GLN A 752 21.64 -34.85 4.57
CA GLN A 752 20.52 -34.46 3.70
C GLN A 752 19.60 -33.46 4.42
N ASN A 753 19.06 -32.50 3.67
CA ASN A 753 18.06 -31.56 4.16
C ASN A 753 16.68 -32.23 4.18
N ALA A 754 16.04 -32.26 5.35
CA ALA A 754 14.68 -32.76 5.52
C ALA A 754 13.63 -31.64 5.65
N GLY A 755 14.06 -30.39 5.84
CA GLY A 755 13.18 -29.22 5.91
C GLY A 755 12.98 -28.56 4.55
N GLU A 756 12.42 -27.35 4.54
CA GLU A 756 12.19 -26.59 3.32
C GLU A 756 13.50 -26.30 2.55
N ALA A 757 13.44 -26.46 1.22
CA ALA A 757 14.58 -26.23 0.34
C ALA A 757 14.66 -24.78 -0.19
N PHE A 758 13.54 -24.05 -0.14
CA PHE A 758 13.40 -22.70 -0.66
C PHE A 758 12.68 -21.78 0.34
N PRO A 759 12.94 -20.46 0.30
CA PRO A 759 12.14 -19.47 1.02
C PRO A 759 10.67 -19.46 0.57
N PRO A 760 9.72 -18.99 1.42
CA PRO A 760 8.29 -19.00 1.13
C PRO A 760 7.89 -18.35 -0.20
N ALA A 761 8.50 -17.21 -0.54
CA ALA A 761 8.19 -16.46 -1.76
C ALA A 761 8.49 -17.28 -3.02
N ILE A 762 9.61 -18.01 -3.03
CA ILE A 762 10.02 -18.85 -4.17
C ILE A 762 9.13 -20.10 -4.23
N ARG A 763 8.78 -20.68 -3.07
CA ARG A 763 7.84 -21.80 -2.99
C ARG A 763 6.49 -21.46 -3.62
N GLU A 764 5.91 -20.32 -3.23
CA GLU A 764 4.62 -19.86 -3.77
C GLU A 764 4.68 -19.61 -5.28
N MET A 765 5.78 -19.04 -5.80
CA MET A 765 5.95 -18.85 -7.24
C MET A 765 6.06 -20.18 -8.00
N ARG A 766 6.71 -21.19 -7.41
CA ARG A 766 6.81 -22.54 -7.99
C ARG A 766 5.47 -23.28 -7.97
N GLU A 767 4.71 -23.19 -6.87
CA GLU A 767 3.34 -23.75 -6.77
C GLU A 767 2.39 -23.15 -7.82
N LYS A 768 2.60 -21.89 -8.19
CA LYS A 768 1.82 -21.18 -9.22
C LYS A 768 2.35 -21.35 -10.66
N GLY A 769 3.42 -22.14 -10.86
CA GLY A 769 4.02 -22.36 -12.18
C GLY A 769 4.71 -21.14 -12.80
N ALA A 770 5.05 -20.13 -12.01
CA ALA A 770 5.61 -18.86 -12.49
C ALA A 770 7.15 -18.87 -12.66
N VAL A 771 7.83 -19.86 -12.09
CA VAL A 771 9.26 -20.11 -12.29
C VAL A 771 9.38 -21.38 -13.11
N GLY A 772 10.18 -21.35 -14.18
CA GLY A 772 10.51 -22.56 -14.94
C GLY A 772 10.98 -23.64 -13.97
N LEU A 773 10.23 -24.74 -13.89
CA LEU A 773 10.62 -25.94 -13.18
C LEU A 773 11.81 -26.52 -13.93
N GLY A 774 13.02 -26.03 -13.67
CA GLY A 774 14.22 -26.78 -14.01
C GLY A 774 14.10 -28.11 -13.28
N ASP A 775 14.24 -29.22 -14.00
CA ASP A 775 14.16 -30.55 -13.40
C ASP A 775 15.06 -30.59 -12.16
N ASP A 776 14.55 -31.16 -11.06
CA ASP A 776 15.31 -31.34 -9.81
C ASP A 776 16.48 -32.33 -9.98
N THR A 777 16.90 -32.60 -11.22
CA THR A 777 17.98 -33.49 -11.63
C THR A 777 19.23 -32.68 -12.02
N GLY A 778 20.06 -32.38 -11.01
CA GLY A 778 21.50 -32.12 -11.15
C GLY A 778 21.94 -31.11 -12.21
N ILE A 779 21.81 -29.81 -11.91
CA ILE A 779 22.48 -28.74 -12.67
C ILE A 779 23.60 -28.16 -11.80
N GLU A 780 24.67 -28.91 -11.60
CA GLU A 780 25.95 -28.31 -11.17
C GLU A 780 26.85 -27.99 -12.37
N SER A 781 26.56 -28.52 -13.57
CA SER A 781 27.49 -28.49 -14.72
C SER A 781 27.20 -27.47 -15.82
N GLU A 782 26.08 -26.73 -15.82
CA GLU A 782 25.74 -25.76 -16.88
C GLU A 782 25.24 -24.39 -16.36
N VAL A 783 25.76 -23.91 -15.23
CA VAL A 783 25.39 -22.59 -14.70
C VAL A 783 26.45 -21.54 -15.04
N GLU A 784 26.07 -20.47 -15.74
CA GLU A 784 26.96 -19.37 -16.08
C GLU A 784 27.23 -18.48 -14.84
N TYR A 785 28.50 -18.31 -14.50
CA TYR A 785 28.93 -17.44 -13.41
C TYR A 785 29.34 -16.07 -13.93
N LYS A 786 28.81 -15.01 -13.32
CA LYS A 786 29.20 -13.62 -13.57
C LYS A 786 30.12 -13.11 -12.47
N MET A 787 31.25 -12.51 -12.86
CA MET A 787 32.19 -11.91 -11.93
C MET A 787 31.62 -10.63 -11.30
N GLY A 788 31.75 -10.51 -9.99
CA GLY A 788 31.35 -9.34 -9.20
C GLY A 788 32.58 -8.54 -8.77
N GLU A 789 33.29 -7.92 -9.73
CA GLU A 789 34.35 -6.98 -9.41
C GLU A 789 33.77 -5.71 -8.78
N VAL A 790 34.36 -5.26 -7.66
CA VAL A 790 33.85 -4.12 -6.89
C VAL A 790 35.00 -3.33 -6.26
N LYS A 791 34.74 -2.04 -6.00
CA LYS A 791 35.67 -1.15 -5.31
C LYS A 791 35.52 -1.25 -3.79
N ALA A 792 36.58 -0.92 -3.08
CA ALA A 792 36.53 -0.78 -1.62
C ALA A 792 35.37 0.15 -1.20
N GLY A 793 34.63 -0.24 -0.17
CA GLY A 793 33.41 0.44 0.30
C GLY A 793 32.10 -0.04 -0.34
N THR A 794 32.15 -0.95 -1.31
CA THR A 794 30.95 -1.56 -1.93
C THR A 794 30.32 -2.61 -0.99
N LEU A 795 28.98 -2.59 -0.86
CA LEU A 795 28.21 -3.69 -0.28
C LEU A 795 27.77 -4.65 -1.39
N VAL A 796 28.02 -5.93 -1.18
CA VAL A 796 27.51 -7.05 -1.95
C VAL A 796 26.50 -7.77 -1.06
N LEU A 797 25.23 -7.75 -1.44
CA LEU A 797 24.19 -8.56 -0.81
C LEU A 797 24.12 -9.91 -1.52
N ILE A 798 24.05 -10.98 -0.75
CA ILE A 798 24.10 -12.35 -1.23
C ILE A 798 22.90 -13.11 -0.67
N HIS A 799 22.00 -13.57 -1.54
CA HIS A 799 20.88 -14.42 -1.14
C HIS A 799 21.42 -15.79 -0.71
N GLY A 800 20.96 -16.34 0.41
CA GLY A 800 21.55 -17.57 0.98
C GLY A 800 21.53 -18.79 0.05
N ASN A 801 20.55 -18.86 -0.86
CA ASN A 801 20.45 -19.91 -1.88
C ASN A 801 21.16 -19.59 -3.22
N VAL A 802 21.78 -18.41 -3.41
CA VAL A 802 22.47 -18.14 -4.69
C VAL A 802 23.79 -18.92 -4.72
N LEU A 803 24.02 -19.64 -5.82
CA LEU A 803 25.31 -20.28 -6.06
C LEU A 803 26.37 -19.20 -6.32
N HIS A 804 27.44 -19.25 -5.55
CA HIS A 804 28.55 -18.34 -5.70
C HIS A 804 29.89 -19.02 -5.39
N LYS A 805 30.97 -18.47 -5.94
CA LYS A 805 32.33 -19.01 -5.82
C LYS A 805 33.38 -17.91 -5.81
N SER A 806 34.63 -18.25 -5.51
CA SER A 806 35.73 -17.29 -5.52
C SER A 806 37.07 -17.94 -5.84
N GLU A 807 37.68 -17.56 -6.95
CA GLU A 807 38.93 -18.14 -7.46
C GLU A 807 40.16 -17.80 -6.58
N LYS A 808 41.25 -18.56 -6.73
CA LYS A 808 42.51 -18.30 -6.01
C LYS A 808 43.04 -16.88 -6.29
N ASN A 809 43.61 -16.23 -5.27
CA ASN A 809 44.35 -14.97 -5.48
C ASN A 809 45.70 -15.27 -6.15
N LEU A 810 45.88 -14.80 -7.38
CA LEU A 810 47.10 -14.98 -8.16
C LEU A 810 47.90 -13.68 -8.28
N SER A 811 47.47 -12.63 -7.59
CA SER A 811 48.06 -11.29 -7.67
C SER A 811 48.95 -10.98 -6.46
N GLU A 812 49.73 -9.91 -6.58
CA GLU A 812 50.51 -9.33 -5.48
C GLU A 812 49.65 -8.51 -4.50
N LYS A 813 48.36 -8.31 -4.80
CA LYS A 813 47.43 -7.53 -3.97
C LYS A 813 46.59 -8.44 -3.11
N SER A 814 46.43 -8.09 -1.85
CA SER A 814 45.47 -8.74 -0.96
C SER A 814 44.03 -8.44 -1.37
N ARG A 815 43.10 -9.18 -0.76
CA ARG A 815 41.67 -8.85 -0.77
C ARG A 815 41.07 -9.12 0.60
N PHE A 816 40.99 -8.06 1.40
CA PHE A 816 40.31 -8.02 2.68
C PHE A 816 38.87 -7.58 2.50
N ILE A 817 37.97 -8.34 3.10
CA ILE A 817 36.54 -8.07 3.10
C ILE A 817 36.00 -8.35 4.49
N TYR A 818 34.93 -7.66 4.85
CA TYR A 818 34.18 -7.97 6.06
C TYR A 818 32.79 -8.44 5.67
N THR A 819 32.35 -9.56 6.24
CA THR A 819 31.02 -10.10 5.96
C THR A 819 30.34 -10.56 7.23
N PHE A 820 29.03 -10.40 7.26
CA PHE A 820 28.18 -10.97 8.30
C PHE A 820 26.91 -11.52 7.67
N HIS A 821 26.29 -12.49 8.34
CA HIS A 821 25.07 -13.13 7.86
C HIS A 821 23.89 -12.73 8.73
N CYS A 822 22.77 -12.46 8.09
CA CYS A 822 21.49 -12.13 8.72
C CYS A 822 20.46 -13.23 8.44
N ILE A 823 19.62 -13.56 9.42
CA ILE A 823 18.50 -14.50 9.31
C ILE A 823 17.21 -13.89 9.86
N GLU A 824 16.07 -14.48 9.48
CA GLU A 824 14.76 -14.15 10.06
C GLU A 824 14.60 -14.86 11.40
N GLY A 825 14.50 -14.08 12.48
CA GLY A 825 14.36 -14.57 13.85
C GLY A 825 13.02 -15.25 14.14
N GLU A 826 12.00 -15.02 13.30
CA GLU A 826 10.72 -15.75 13.36
C GLU A 826 10.82 -17.20 12.82
N ASN A 827 11.86 -17.53 12.03
CA ASN A 827 12.04 -18.87 11.47
C ASN A 827 12.77 -19.79 12.46
N GLU A 828 12.55 -21.11 12.32
CA GLU A 828 13.22 -22.09 13.17
C GLU A 828 14.71 -22.16 12.82
N TYR A 829 15.60 -21.84 13.76
CA TYR A 829 17.04 -22.05 13.61
C TYR A 829 17.40 -23.48 13.98
N ASP A 830 17.93 -24.24 13.03
CA ASP A 830 18.15 -25.67 13.24
C ASP A 830 19.26 -25.92 14.28
N ARG A 831 18.92 -26.68 15.32
CA ARG A 831 19.83 -27.06 16.41
C ARG A 831 21.05 -27.87 15.98
N LEU A 832 21.01 -28.52 14.81
CA LEU A 832 22.12 -29.30 14.26
C LEU A 832 23.14 -28.42 13.53
N ASN A 833 22.83 -27.14 13.27
CA ASN A 833 23.77 -26.23 12.60
C ASN A 833 25.16 -26.28 13.27
N TRP A 834 26.22 -26.25 12.46
CA TRP A 834 27.58 -26.25 13.01
C TRP A 834 27.83 -25.07 13.97
N LEU A 835 27.24 -23.91 13.64
CA LEU A 835 27.23 -22.71 14.44
C LEU A 835 26.08 -22.76 15.44
N GLN A 836 26.40 -22.61 16.72
CA GLN A 836 25.41 -22.57 17.79
C GLN A 836 25.23 -21.14 18.29
N PRO A 837 24.00 -20.74 18.66
CA PRO A 837 23.76 -19.40 19.18
C PRO A 837 24.50 -19.18 20.50
N PRO A 838 25.00 -17.96 20.76
CA PRO A 838 25.47 -17.56 22.09
C PRO A 838 24.35 -17.65 23.15
N GLU A 839 24.71 -17.63 24.44
CA GLU A 839 23.75 -17.69 25.55
C GLU A 839 22.71 -16.55 25.50
N GLU A 840 23.13 -15.35 25.10
CA GLU A 840 22.27 -14.18 24.91
C GLU A 840 21.43 -14.22 23.62
N GLY A 841 21.64 -15.23 22.77
CA GLY A 841 21.06 -15.36 21.43
C GLY A 841 21.81 -14.55 20.36
N PHE A 842 21.31 -14.60 19.13
CA PHE A 842 21.87 -13.84 18.01
C PHE A 842 21.55 -12.35 18.12
N SER A 843 22.48 -11.52 17.65
CA SER A 843 22.40 -10.05 17.76
C SER A 843 21.28 -9.49 16.88
N LYS A 844 20.35 -8.73 17.44
CA LYS A 844 19.28 -8.09 16.67
C LYS A 844 19.78 -6.84 15.94
N LEU A 845 19.35 -6.63 14.69
CA LEU A 845 19.51 -5.31 14.05
C LEU A 845 18.56 -4.27 14.69
N PRO A 846 18.95 -2.98 14.73
CA PRO A 846 18.14 -1.93 15.37
C PRO A 846 16.72 -1.78 14.81
N GLY A 847 15.75 -1.55 15.71
CA GLY A 847 14.33 -1.38 15.34
C GLY A 847 13.63 -2.68 14.91
N SER A 848 14.13 -3.82 15.38
CA SER A 848 13.40 -5.10 15.43
C SER A 848 12.35 -5.04 16.55
N ALA A 849 11.21 -5.69 16.33
CA ALA A 849 10.11 -5.74 17.29
C ALA A 849 10.47 -6.52 18.58
#